data_AF-A0A959A0Y5-F1
#
_entry.id   AF-A0A959A0Y5-F1
#
_cell.length_a   1.000
_cell.length_b   1.000
_cell.length_c   1.000
_cell.angle_alpha   90.00
_cell.angle_beta   90.00
_cell.angle_gamma   90.00
#
_symmetry.space_group_name_H-M   'P 1'
#
loop_
_entity.id
_entity.type
_entity.pdbx_description
1 polymer ?
#
loop_
_entity_poly.entity_id
_entity_poly.type
_entity_poly.pdbx_seq_one_letter_code
_entity_poly.pdbx_strand_id
1 'polypeptide(L)'
;MANFFDTSIEFLKGVGPQRAALLQKELKLFTYGDLLQQYPFRYEDRTKFHTISEVNESMPHVQVKGKILRFELIGGRRKKRLVAYFQDGTGELELVWFQGINWILDKVKPGIGYVVFGKPNRYGRTLSMAHPEIGPITDAKAEEGFLQPVYPLTEKLRAKHLDNRFMTRLHRDLLAMAGGQIRETLPEGLRNKKRLISKGEALANIHFPKSHQLLSAAQQRLKFEELFYVQLQLIKMKLVRQEKYKGIVFSDTALLTRFYEEHLPFPLTGAQKRVIKEIYADMKSGKQMNRLLQGDVGSGKTIVAFICMLLVIGSEAQVALMAPTEILAQQHYANLKKYADLMGLSISLLTGSTKKKARTELHYRLETGELKILIGTHALIEDGVKFNRLGLAVIDEQHRFGVAQRSKLWQKNKNVYPHVLVMTATPIPRTLAMTLYGDLEVSVIDELPKGRKPIKTTHQYDAHRLQINGFIKQQIAAGRQVYIVYPLIEESEKLDLKHLMDGYESVARAFPEVPVSILHGKMKPEAKEFEMGRFVKGDTKIMVATTVIEVGVDVPNASVMIIESAERFGLSQLHQLRGRVGRGAEQSYCILVTGHKLSAESKTRMATMVKTNNGFEIAETDLKLRGPGDLMGTQQSGALGLLIADLGKDGLLLQQARDAAVAVLKADPHLAKPENKPIKAQIEAQRKTSVNWGRIG
;
A
#
# COMPACT_ATOMS: atom_id res chain seq x y z
N MET A 1 36.74 -13.59 11.08
CA MET A 1 36.04 -14.44 12.07
C MET A 1 34.56 -14.23 11.87
N ALA A 2 33.76 -15.30 11.76
CA ALA A 2 32.31 -15.18 11.60
C ALA A 2 31.73 -14.43 12.81
N ASN A 3 30.84 -13.46 12.56
CA ASN A 3 30.17 -12.72 13.62
C ASN A 3 29.27 -13.71 14.39
N PHE A 4 29.13 -13.59 15.71
CA PHE A 4 28.32 -14.52 16.52
C PHE A 4 26.90 -14.70 15.96
N PHE A 5 26.30 -13.62 15.45
CA PHE A 5 24.98 -13.65 14.83
C PHE A 5 24.93 -14.32 13.45
N ASP A 6 26.05 -14.50 12.76
CA ASP A 6 26.13 -15.21 11.47
C ASP A 6 26.26 -16.74 11.64
N THR A 7 26.34 -17.23 12.89
CA THR A 7 26.45 -18.66 13.22
C THR A 7 25.19 -19.40 12.79
N SER A 8 25.35 -20.56 12.15
CA SER A 8 24.22 -21.40 11.72
C SER A 8 23.37 -21.84 12.92
N ILE A 9 22.05 -21.84 12.73
CA ILE A 9 21.06 -22.25 13.75
C ILE A 9 21.23 -23.72 14.19
N GLU A 10 21.93 -24.54 13.40
CA GLU A 10 22.24 -25.95 13.71
C GLU A 10 23.03 -26.12 15.00
N PHE A 11 23.90 -25.15 15.32
CA PHE A 11 24.74 -25.15 16.51
C PHE A 11 24.00 -24.74 17.78
N LEU A 12 22.75 -24.27 17.64
CA LEU A 12 21.92 -23.93 18.79
C LEU A 12 21.45 -25.22 19.48
N LYS A 13 21.67 -25.28 20.80
CA LYS A 13 21.32 -26.44 21.63
C LYS A 13 19.85 -26.81 21.44
N GLY A 14 19.59 -28.06 21.04
CA GLY A 14 18.24 -28.59 20.85
C GLY A 14 17.65 -28.44 19.44
N VAL A 15 18.35 -27.80 18.50
CA VAL A 15 17.96 -27.76 17.07
C VAL A 15 18.55 -28.97 16.34
N GLY A 16 19.87 -29.03 16.16
CA GLY A 16 20.53 -30.05 15.34
C GLY A 16 20.14 -29.99 13.85
N PRO A 17 20.78 -30.80 12.98
CA PRO A 17 20.69 -30.64 11.52
C PRO A 17 19.27 -30.88 10.96
N GLN A 18 18.54 -31.87 11.49
CA GLN A 18 17.19 -32.19 10.99
C GLN A 18 16.16 -31.11 11.31
N ARG A 19 16.19 -30.51 12.51
CA ARG A 19 15.26 -29.44 12.88
C ARG A 19 15.67 -28.12 12.22
N ALA A 20 16.97 -27.86 12.06
CA ALA A 20 17.46 -26.69 11.35
C ALA A 20 16.98 -26.66 9.91
N ALA A 21 17.09 -27.76 9.16
CA ALA A 21 16.60 -27.85 7.79
C ALA A 21 15.09 -27.52 7.69
N LEU A 22 14.32 -27.90 8.71
CA LEU A 22 12.88 -27.60 8.77
C LEU A 22 12.61 -26.11 9.07
N LEU A 23 13.35 -25.51 10.00
CA LEU A 23 13.26 -24.08 10.33
C LEU A 23 13.71 -23.20 9.14
N GLN A 24 14.78 -23.59 8.45
CA GLN A 24 15.26 -22.93 7.24
C GLN A 24 14.23 -22.99 6.10
N LYS A 25 13.61 -24.16 5.88
CA LYS A 25 12.64 -24.34 4.80
C LYS A 25 11.31 -23.62 5.05
N GLU A 26 10.80 -23.69 6.27
CA GLU A 26 9.45 -23.21 6.59
C GLU A 26 9.43 -21.75 7.05
N LEU A 27 10.46 -21.30 7.79
CA LEU A 27 10.54 -19.96 8.37
C LEU A 27 11.71 -19.13 7.86
N LYS A 28 12.56 -19.68 6.98
CA LYS A 28 13.76 -19.00 6.44
C LYS A 28 14.75 -18.55 7.53
N LEU A 29 14.84 -19.32 8.61
CA LEU A 29 15.77 -19.06 9.72
C LEU A 29 17.07 -19.85 9.50
N PHE A 30 18.14 -19.17 9.11
CA PHE A 30 19.43 -19.81 8.82
C PHE A 30 20.44 -19.59 9.95
N THR A 31 20.42 -18.42 10.56
CA THR A 31 21.45 -17.96 11.50
C THR A 31 20.87 -17.60 12.88
N TYR A 32 21.76 -17.39 13.86
CA TYR A 32 21.41 -16.84 15.17
C TYR A 32 20.75 -15.46 15.04
N GLY A 33 21.21 -14.62 14.11
CA GLY A 33 20.61 -13.33 13.83
C GLY A 33 19.16 -13.44 13.36
N ASP A 34 18.88 -14.37 12.44
CA ASP A 34 17.52 -14.58 11.91
C ASP A 34 16.55 -15.01 13.02
N LEU A 35 16.99 -15.91 13.90
CA LEU A 35 16.16 -16.35 15.04
C LEU A 35 15.89 -15.19 16.00
N LEU A 36 16.90 -14.39 16.34
CA LEU A 36 16.72 -13.24 17.23
C LEU A 36 15.82 -12.14 16.63
N GLN A 37 15.70 -12.09 15.30
CA GLN A 37 14.84 -11.17 14.58
C GLN A 37 13.44 -11.72 14.29
N GLN A 38 13.17 -12.96 14.69
CA GLN A 38 11.83 -13.54 14.60
C GLN A 38 10.96 -13.05 15.77
N TYR A 39 10.31 -11.90 15.61
CA TYR A 39 9.53 -11.31 16.69
C TYR A 39 8.21 -12.05 16.97
N PRO A 40 7.73 -12.05 18.23
CA PRO A 40 6.40 -12.55 18.58
C PRO A 40 5.30 -11.69 17.94
N PHE A 41 4.22 -12.32 17.45
CA PHE A 41 3.08 -11.59 16.87
C PHE A 41 1.99 -11.29 17.90
N ARG A 42 2.00 -11.99 19.05
CA ARG A 42 1.13 -11.72 20.20
C ARG A 42 1.83 -12.12 21.49
N TYR A 43 1.30 -11.61 22.59
CA TYR A 43 1.76 -11.92 23.95
C TYR A 43 0.57 -12.46 24.74
N GLU A 44 0.78 -13.56 25.43
CA GLU A 44 -0.23 -14.16 26.31
C GLU A 44 0.11 -13.81 27.76
N ASP A 45 -0.82 -13.14 28.45
CA ASP A 45 -0.71 -12.92 29.88
C ASP A 45 -1.08 -14.21 30.62
N ARG A 46 -0.08 -14.81 31.26
CA ARG A 46 -0.19 -16.02 32.08
C ARG A 46 0.07 -15.74 33.57
N THR A 47 0.09 -14.46 33.96
CA THR A 47 0.41 -14.04 35.34
C THR A 47 -0.81 -14.05 36.26
N LYS A 48 -2.00 -13.81 35.70
CA LYS A 48 -3.24 -13.75 36.46
C LYS A 48 -3.94 -15.09 36.48
N PHE A 49 -4.12 -15.62 37.69
CA PHE A 49 -5.00 -16.75 37.92
C PHE A 49 -6.41 -16.22 38.23
N HIS A 50 -7.40 -16.73 37.51
CA HIS A 50 -8.81 -16.46 37.75
C HIS A 50 -9.43 -17.65 38.48
N THR A 51 -10.47 -17.37 39.27
CA THR A 51 -11.38 -18.42 39.75
C THR A 51 -12.39 -18.74 38.65
N ILE A 52 -12.90 -19.97 38.58
CA ILE A 52 -13.89 -20.40 37.57
C ILE A 52 -15.14 -19.51 37.65
N SER A 53 -15.50 -19.01 38.84
CA SER A 53 -16.63 -18.09 39.02
C SER A 53 -16.45 -16.71 38.35
N GLU A 54 -15.22 -16.23 38.19
CA GLU A 54 -14.90 -14.95 37.55
C GLU A 54 -14.81 -15.07 36.01
N VAL A 55 -14.72 -16.29 35.51
CA VAL A 55 -14.52 -16.56 34.08
C VAL A 55 -15.80 -16.29 33.31
N ASN A 56 -15.70 -15.47 32.27
CA ASN A 56 -16.80 -15.20 31.34
C ASN A 56 -16.38 -15.42 29.88
N GLU A 57 -17.36 -15.57 28.99
CA GLU A 57 -17.14 -15.81 27.55
C GLU A 57 -16.50 -14.63 26.81
N SER A 58 -16.53 -13.43 27.41
CA SER A 58 -15.92 -12.23 26.84
C SER A 58 -14.41 -12.14 27.10
N MET A 59 -13.87 -12.95 28.02
CA MET A 59 -12.44 -13.01 28.28
C MET A 59 -11.71 -13.78 27.17
N PRO A 60 -10.61 -13.24 26.62
CA PRO A 60 -9.93 -13.82 25.45
C PRO A 60 -9.24 -15.16 25.77
N HIS A 61 -8.44 -15.21 26.83
CA HIS A 61 -7.81 -16.41 27.38
C HIS A 61 -7.71 -16.25 28.89
N VAL A 62 -7.93 -17.33 29.64
CA VAL A 62 -7.87 -17.31 31.10
C VAL A 62 -7.05 -18.50 31.60
N GLN A 63 -6.42 -18.30 32.76
CA GLN A 63 -5.66 -19.32 33.46
C GLN A 63 -6.35 -19.64 34.78
N VAL A 64 -6.70 -20.91 34.99
CA VAL A 64 -7.40 -21.39 36.19
C VAL A 64 -6.60 -22.53 36.84
N LYS A 65 -6.62 -22.60 38.18
CA LYS A 65 -6.03 -23.70 38.95
C LYS A 65 -7.14 -24.54 39.56
N GLY A 66 -7.01 -25.86 39.53
CA GLY A 66 -8.07 -26.74 39.98
C GLY A 66 -7.70 -28.20 39.82
N LYS A 67 -8.65 -29.10 40.03
CA LYS A 67 -8.48 -30.55 39.93
C LYS A 67 -9.42 -31.11 38.89
N ILE A 68 -8.98 -32.16 38.20
CA ILE A 68 -9.84 -32.91 37.28
C ILE A 68 -10.57 -33.98 38.08
N LEU A 69 -11.90 -33.95 38.04
CA LEU A 69 -12.75 -34.89 38.77
C LEU A 69 -12.88 -36.21 38.02
N ARG A 70 -13.30 -36.13 36.75
CA ARG A 70 -13.59 -37.30 35.91
C ARG A 70 -13.44 -36.98 34.43
N PHE A 71 -13.28 -38.03 33.64
CA PHE A 71 -13.30 -37.98 32.18
C PHE A 71 -14.54 -38.67 31.64
N GLU A 72 -15.10 -38.14 30.56
CA GLU A 72 -16.24 -38.70 29.86
C GLU A 72 -15.97 -38.65 28.35
N LEU A 73 -16.14 -39.79 27.68
CA LEU A 73 -15.90 -39.89 26.25
C LEU A 73 -17.25 -39.90 25.52
N ILE A 74 -17.58 -38.78 24.89
CA ILE A 74 -18.90 -38.54 24.29
C ILE A 74 -18.78 -38.64 22.76
N GLY A 75 -19.68 -39.40 22.13
CA GLY A 75 -19.82 -39.48 20.67
C GLY A 75 -19.70 -40.87 20.05
N GLY A 76 -20.20 -41.04 18.82
CA GLY A 76 -20.24 -42.31 18.07
C GLY A 76 -18.98 -42.65 17.27
N ARG A 77 -19.00 -43.76 16.52
CA ARG A 77 -17.86 -44.43 15.84
C ARG A 77 -16.97 -43.53 14.95
N ARG A 78 -17.46 -42.37 14.46
CA ARG A 78 -16.74 -41.44 13.56
C ARG A 78 -16.35 -40.06 14.15
N LYS A 79 -16.91 -39.64 15.30
CA LYS A 79 -16.57 -38.37 15.97
C LYS A 79 -16.65 -38.54 17.48
N LYS A 80 -15.52 -38.88 18.11
CA LYS A 80 -15.36 -39.00 19.56
C LYS A 80 -14.80 -37.67 20.10
N ARG A 81 -15.34 -37.18 21.22
CA ARG A 81 -14.75 -36.07 21.99
C ARG A 81 -14.52 -36.51 23.43
N LEU A 82 -13.39 -36.11 24.00
CA LEU A 82 -13.09 -36.29 25.41
C LEU A 82 -13.51 -35.03 26.16
N VAL A 83 -14.29 -35.19 27.22
CA VAL A 83 -14.67 -34.13 28.16
C VAL A 83 -14.05 -34.44 29.51
N ALA A 84 -13.28 -33.52 30.07
CA ALA A 84 -12.78 -33.61 31.44
C ALA A 84 -13.47 -32.54 32.30
N TYR A 85 -14.01 -32.95 33.43
CA TYR A 85 -14.67 -32.04 34.36
C TYR A 85 -13.65 -31.49 35.35
N PHE A 86 -13.45 -30.18 35.33
CA PHE A 86 -12.43 -29.46 36.09
C PHE A 86 -13.07 -28.54 37.12
N GLN A 87 -12.59 -28.57 38.36
CA GLN A 87 -13.15 -27.83 39.49
C GLN A 87 -12.07 -27.13 40.31
N ASP A 88 -12.32 -25.89 40.74
CA ASP A 88 -11.41 -25.10 41.58
C ASP A 88 -11.97 -24.77 42.98
N GLY A 89 -13.18 -25.26 43.29
CA GLY A 89 -13.92 -24.98 44.52
C GLY A 89 -14.95 -23.86 44.38
N THR A 90 -14.86 -23.01 43.36
CA THR A 90 -15.81 -21.92 43.09
C THR A 90 -16.79 -22.24 41.95
N GLY A 91 -16.42 -23.15 41.05
CA GLY A 91 -17.29 -23.59 39.96
C GLY A 91 -16.75 -24.82 39.22
N GLU A 92 -17.47 -25.24 38.19
CA GLU A 92 -17.11 -26.38 37.31
C GLU A 92 -16.89 -25.90 35.87
N LEU A 93 -15.88 -26.47 35.21
CA LEU A 93 -15.45 -26.13 33.85
C LEU A 93 -15.23 -27.41 33.03
N GLU A 94 -15.83 -27.50 31.85
CA GLU A 94 -15.66 -28.63 30.94
C GLU A 94 -14.47 -28.42 29.99
N LEU A 95 -13.49 -29.30 30.02
CA LEU A 95 -12.35 -29.27 29.10
C LEU A 95 -12.59 -30.27 27.96
N VAL A 96 -12.64 -29.80 26.72
CA VAL A 96 -13.10 -30.60 25.58
C VAL A 96 -11.98 -30.79 24.54
N TRP A 97 -11.68 -32.03 24.18
CA TRP A 97 -10.75 -32.36 23.08
C TRP A 97 -11.44 -33.17 21.98
N PHE A 98 -11.32 -32.70 20.73
CA PHE A 98 -11.80 -33.40 19.54
C PHE A 98 -10.72 -34.26 18.87
N GLN A 99 -9.45 -34.08 19.25
CA GLN A 99 -8.26 -34.74 18.70
C GLN A 99 -7.23 -34.94 19.81
N GLY A 100 -6.34 -35.94 19.66
CA GLY A 100 -5.29 -36.21 20.65
C GLY A 100 -5.77 -36.85 21.95
N ILE A 101 -6.94 -37.51 21.92
CA ILE A 101 -7.63 -38.08 23.11
C ILE A 101 -6.74 -39.04 23.90
N ASN A 102 -6.06 -39.97 23.23
CA ASN A 102 -5.22 -40.97 23.91
C ASN A 102 -4.05 -40.32 24.67
N TRP A 103 -3.41 -39.29 24.09
CA TRP A 103 -2.31 -38.57 24.73
C TRP A 103 -2.75 -37.84 26.01
N ILE A 104 -3.97 -37.30 26.02
CA ILE A 104 -4.52 -36.64 27.21
C ILE A 104 -4.83 -37.65 28.30
N LEU A 105 -5.43 -38.80 27.95
CA LEU A 105 -5.73 -39.87 28.90
C LEU A 105 -4.46 -40.44 29.55
N ASP A 106 -3.36 -40.54 28.81
CA ASP A 106 -2.07 -41.02 29.34
C ASP A 106 -1.41 -40.01 30.28
N LYS A 107 -1.53 -38.70 29.96
CA LYS A 107 -0.79 -37.63 30.64
C LYS A 107 -1.53 -37.01 31.82
N VAL A 108 -2.85 -37.06 31.84
CA VAL A 108 -3.70 -36.33 32.77
C VAL A 108 -4.52 -37.32 33.60
N LYS A 109 -4.35 -37.29 34.92
CA LYS A 109 -4.99 -38.24 35.84
C LYS A 109 -6.05 -37.55 36.71
N PRO A 110 -7.18 -38.21 36.99
CA PRO A 110 -8.17 -37.68 37.95
C PRO A 110 -7.57 -37.45 39.34
N GLY A 111 -8.10 -36.48 40.08
CA GLY A 111 -7.70 -36.16 41.45
C GLY A 111 -6.41 -35.33 41.60
N ILE A 112 -5.63 -35.16 40.53
CA ILE A 112 -4.41 -34.34 40.54
C ILE A 112 -4.75 -32.87 40.22
N GLY A 113 -4.02 -31.95 40.86
CA GLY A 113 -4.11 -30.52 40.60
C GLY A 113 -3.41 -30.12 39.29
N TYR A 114 -4.12 -29.41 38.43
CA TYR A 114 -3.63 -28.89 37.16
C TYR A 114 -3.89 -27.38 37.01
N VAL A 115 -3.01 -26.75 36.25
CA VAL A 115 -3.23 -25.42 35.69
C VAL A 115 -3.75 -25.60 34.27
N VAL A 116 -4.87 -24.95 33.98
CA VAL A 116 -5.53 -24.99 32.68
C VAL A 116 -5.51 -23.58 32.08
N PHE A 117 -5.06 -23.47 30.84
CA PHE A 117 -5.05 -22.23 30.08
C PHE A 117 -5.80 -22.42 28.76
N GLY A 118 -6.78 -21.56 28.49
CA GLY A 118 -7.60 -21.68 27.30
C GLY A 118 -8.59 -20.53 27.14
N LYS A 119 -9.27 -20.51 26.00
CA LYS A 119 -10.38 -19.59 25.77
C LYS A 119 -11.66 -20.19 26.37
N PRO A 120 -12.33 -19.49 27.30
CA PRO A 120 -13.62 -19.94 27.82
C PRO A 120 -14.70 -19.72 26.76
N ASN A 121 -15.51 -20.75 26.55
CA ASN A 121 -16.72 -20.73 25.74
C ASN A 121 -17.89 -21.14 26.61
N ARG A 122 -19.05 -20.50 26.43
CA ARG A 122 -20.27 -20.91 27.13
C ARG A 122 -21.10 -21.81 26.23
N TYR A 123 -21.43 -23.01 26.72
CA TYR A 123 -22.34 -23.93 26.03
C TYR A 123 -23.52 -24.23 26.97
N GLY A 124 -24.66 -23.56 26.71
CA GLY A 124 -25.79 -23.59 27.62
C GLY A 124 -25.46 -22.90 28.95
N ARG A 125 -25.59 -23.64 30.07
CA ARG A 125 -25.26 -23.14 31.43
C ARG A 125 -23.83 -23.43 31.87
N THR A 126 -23.09 -24.26 31.12
CA THR A 126 -21.75 -24.72 31.52
C THR A 126 -20.67 -23.94 30.77
N LEU A 127 -19.60 -23.57 31.50
CA LEU A 127 -18.39 -23.05 30.89
C LEU A 127 -17.57 -24.22 30.34
N SER A 128 -17.01 -24.05 29.15
CA SER A 128 -16.20 -25.04 28.48
C SER A 128 -14.94 -24.42 27.88
N MET A 129 -13.87 -25.20 27.75
CA MET A 129 -12.67 -24.82 27.00
C MET A 129 -12.36 -25.90 25.97
N ALA A 130 -12.28 -25.53 24.70
CA ALA A 130 -11.87 -26.44 23.64
C ALA A 130 -10.35 -26.44 23.51
N HIS A 131 -9.75 -27.64 23.52
CA HIS A 131 -8.30 -27.87 23.41
C HIS A 131 -7.43 -26.99 24.33
N PRO A 132 -7.69 -26.95 25.64
CA PRO A 132 -6.90 -26.14 26.56
C PRO A 132 -5.49 -26.73 26.77
N GLU A 133 -4.54 -25.85 27.07
CA GLU A 133 -3.23 -26.25 27.56
C GLU A 133 -3.34 -26.67 29.03
N ILE A 134 -2.89 -27.89 29.34
CA ILE A 134 -2.89 -28.42 30.70
C ILE A 134 -1.45 -28.71 31.15
N GLY A 135 -1.10 -28.27 32.35
CA GLY A 135 0.15 -28.59 33.03
C GLY A 135 -0.08 -28.89 34.52
N PRO A 136 0.75 -29.74 35.15
CA PRO A 136 0.64 -30.00 36.58
C PRO A 136 0.83 -28.71 37.38
N ILE A 137 0.19 -28.62 38.55
CA ILE A 137 0.52 -27.60 39.56
C ILE A 137 1.88 -27.99 40.15
N THR A 138 2.97 -27.51 39.56
CA THR A 138 4.30 -27.54 40.17
C THR A 138 4.64 -26.16 40.71
N ASP A 139 5.17 -26.10 41.93
CA ASP A 139 5.56 -24.85 42.62
C ASP A 139 6.70 -24.08 41.91
N ALA A 140 7.34 -24.69 40.91
CA ALA A 140 8.51 -24.15 40.20
C ALA A 140 8.17 -23.20 39.02
N LYS A 141 7.10 -22.40 39.09
CA LYS A 141 6.69 -21.49 38.00
C LYS A 141 6.78 -19.99 38.33
N ALA A 142 7.66 -19.63 39.27
CA ALA A 142 8.08 -18.22 39.42
C ALA A 142 8.92 -17.70 38.24
N GLU A 143 9.38 -18.58 37.32
CA GLU A 143 10.21 -18.21 36.16
C GLU A 143 9.45 -18.05 34.83
N GLU A 144 8.12 -18.24 34.81
CA GLU A 144 7.31 -17.93 33.63
C GLU A 144 7.06 -16.42 33.60
N GLY A 145 7.85 -15.72 32.77
CA GLY A 145 7.86 -14.25 32.68
C GLY A 145 6.49 -13.60 32.45
N PHE A 146 6.42 -12.30 32.74
CA PHE A 146 5.20 -11.49 32.82
C PHE A 146 4.25 -11.64 31.61
N LEU A 147 4.78 -11.72 30.39
CA LEU A 147 3.99 -12.14 29.23
C LEU A 147 4.74 -13.21 28.44
N GLN A 148 4.03 -14.26 28.02
CA GLN A 148 4.60 -15.30 27.17
C GLN A 148 4.53 -14.90 25.69
N PRO A 149 5.66 -14.89 24.97
CA PRO A 149 5.67 -14.58 23.55
C PRO A 149 5.05 -15.72 22.74
N VAL A 150 4.32 -15.37 21.67
CA VAL A 150 3.83 -16.34 20.69
C VAL A 150 4.41 -16.02 19.32
N TYR A 151 5.11 -17.01 18.76
CA TYR A 151 5.82 -16.92 17.49
C TYR A 151 4.98 -17.48 16.33
N PRO A 152 5.12 -16.94 15.11
CA PRO A 152 4.51 -17.51 13.92
C PRO A 152 5.05 -18.91 13.64
N LEU A 153 4.16 -19.90 13.47
CA LEU A 153 4.51 -21.30 13.21
C LEU A 153 3.63 -21.88 12.11
N THR A 154 4.23 -22.66 11.20
CA THR A 154 3.49 -23.41 10.18
C THR A 154 2.92 -24.72 10.74
N GLU A 155 1.88 -25.26 10.11
CA GLU A 155 1.27 -26.53 10.54
C GLU A 155 2.26 -27.69 10.51
N LYS A 156 3.18 -27.71 9.54
CA LYS A 156 4.23 -28.72 9.42
C LYS A 156 5.21 -28.71 10.60
N LEU A 157 5.53 -27.53 11.13
CA LEU A 157 6.37 -27.40 12.33
C LEU A 157 5.66 -27.97 13.55
N ARG A 158 4.37 -27.66 13.72
CA ARG A 158 3.55 -28.18 14.82
C ARG A 158 3.42 -29.70 14.77
N ALA A 159 3.24 -30.27 13.57
CA ALA A 159 3.15 -31.72 13.38
C ALA A 159 4.45 -32.46 13.78
N LYS A 160 5.60 -31.79 13.74
CA LYS A 160 6.90 -32.33 14.16
C LYS A 160 7.31 -31.93 15.59
N HIS A 161 6.35 -31.53 16.43
CA HIS A 161 6.57 -31.09 17.81
C HIS A 161 7.50 -29.87 17.97
N LEU A 162 7.65 -29.04 16.93
CA LEU A 162 8.28 -27.72 17.04
C LEU A 162 7.18 -26.70 17.36
N ASP A 163 6.80 -26.66 18.63
CA ASP A 163 5.73 -25.81 19.14
C ASP A 163 6.25 -24.47 19.67
N ASN A 164 5.34 -23.63 20.16
CA ASN A 164 5.69 -22.31 20.69
C ASN A 164 6.60 -22.40 21.93
N ARG A 165 6.52 -23.51 22.70
CA ARG A 165 7.40 -23.74 23.86
C ARG A 165 8.82 -24.01 23.43
N PHE A 166 9.01 -24.79 22.37
CA PHE A 166 10.31 -25.01 21.75
C PHE A 166 10.91 -23.68 21.26
N MET A 167 10.16 -22.88 20.50
CA MET A 167 10.62 -21.57 20.05
C MET A 167 10.98 -20.64 21.21
N THR A 168 10.16 -20.60 22.25
CA THR A 168 10.41 -19.78 23.45
C THR A 168 11.71 -20.19 24.14
N ARG A 169 11.98 -21.50 24.26
CA ARG A 169 13.23 -21.99 24.83
C ARG A 169 14.43 -21.57 23.98
N LEU A 170 14.36 -21.76 22.66
CA LEU A 170 15.44 -21.36 21.75
C LEU A 170 15.78 -19.87 21.86
N HIS A 171 14.76 -19.01 21.90
CA HIS A 171 14.97 -17.57 22.06
C HIS A 171 15.58 -17.21 23.42
N ARG A 172 15.18 -17.91 24.48
CA ARG A 172 15.74 -17.70 25.83
C ARG A 172 17.22 -18.08 25.88
N ASP A 173 17.55 -19.27 25.37
CA ASP A 173 18.92 -19.77 25.33
C ASP A 173 19.81 -18.86 24.47
N LEU A 174 19.30 -18.43 23.30
CA LEU A 174 20.03 -17.51 22.42
C LEU A 174 20.23 -16.14 23.07
N LEU A 175 19.22 -15.55 23.71
CA LEU A 175 19.35 -14.26 24.39
C LEU A 175 20.36 -14.30 25.54
N ALA A 176 20.40 -15.41 26.29
CA ALA A 176 21.38 -15.61 27.34
C ALA A 176 22.82 -15.62 26.79
N MET A 177 23.04 -16.31 25.66
CA MET A 177 24.35 -16.34 24.98
C MET A 177 24.70 -15.02 24.28
N ALA A 178 23.70 -14.28 23.81
CA ALA A 178 23.90 -13.01 23.11
C ALA A 178 24.22 -11.83 24.04
N GLY A 179 24.06 -12.01 25.37
CA GLY A 179 24.37 -11.00 26.38
C GLY A 179 25.80 -10.46 26.23
N GLY A 180 25.94 -9.16 25.94
CA GLY A 180 27.23 -8.51 25.71
C GLY A 180 27.73 -8.52 24.26
N GLN A 181 27.14 -9.34 23.38
CA GLN A 181 27.47 -9.34 21.94
C GLN A 181 26.59 -8.38 21.13
N ILE A 182 25.42 -8.01 21.67
CA ILE A 182 24.50 -7.07 21.03
C ILE A 182 25.09 -5.66 21.09
N ARG A 183 25.57 -5.19 19.94
CA ARG A 183 26.08 -3.83 19.77
C ARG A 183 24.94 -2.84 19.55
N GLU A 184 25.11 -1.63 20.06
CA GLU A 184 24.20 -0.53 19.77
C GLU A 184 24.31 -0.12 18.30
N THR A 185 23.17 0.19 17.68
CA THR A 185 23.08 0.57 16.26
C THR A 185 22.84 2.06 16.08
N LEU A 186 22.08 2.68 16.98
CA LEU A 186 21.77 4.11 16.94
C LEU A 186 22.81 4.92 17.74
N PRO A 187 23.21 6.12 17.28
CA PRO A 187 24.06 7.01 18.06
C PRO A 187 23.40 7.40 19.39
N GLU A 188 24.22 7.61 20.42
CA GLU A 188 23.74 7.96 21.75
C GLU A 188 22.89 9.25 21.76
N GLY A 189 23.33 10.28 21.03
CA GLY A 189 22.57 11.53 20.91
C GLY A 189 21.17 11.33 20.31
N LEU A 190 21.02 10.42 19.33
CA LEU A 190 19.73 10.11 18.73
C LEU A 190 18.84 9.33 19.71
N ARG A 191 19.42 8.34 20.41
CA ARG A 191 18.75 7.54 21.43
C ARG A 191 18.21 8.42 22.56
N ASN A 192 19.03 9.32 23.08
CA ASN A 192 18.66 10.22 24.18
C ASN A 192 17.58 11.22 23.75
N LYS A 193 17.73 11.84 22.56
CA LYS A 193 16.73 12.78 22.01
C LYS A 193 15.36 12.14 21.81
N LYS A 194 15.32 10.87 21.41
CA LYS A 194 14.09 10.11 21.17
C LYS A 194 13.63 9.27 22.38
N ARG A 195 14.35 9.33 23.50
CA ARG A 195 14.10 8.55 24.73
C ARG A 195 13.93 7.05 24.46
N LEU A 196 14.77 6.51 23.59
CA LEU A 196 14.69 5.10 23.21
C LEU A 196 15.60 4.25 24.13
N ILE A 197 15.18 3.04 24.45
CA ILE A 197 16.00 2.09 25.23
C ILE A 197 17.16 1.53 24.38
N SER A 198 18.12 0.86 25.02
CA SER A 198 19.23 0.24 24.28
C SER A 198 18.77 -0.93 23.40
N LYS A 199 19.54 -1.26 22.35
CA LYS A 199 19.21 -2.41 21.49
C LYS A 199 19.12 -3.73 22.26
N GLY A 200 20.03 -3.97 23.20
CA GLY A 200 20.02 -5.17 24.04
C GLY A 200 18.75 -5.27 24.88
N GLU A 201 18.34 -4.18 25.53
CA GLU A 201 17.10 -4.14 26.30
C GLU A 201 15.86 -4.30 25.44
N ALA A 202 15.85 -3.72 24.23
CA ALA A 202 14.74 -3.86 23.29
C ALA A 202 14.56 -5.31 22.82
N LEU A 203 15.65 -5.99 22.47
CA LEU A 203 15.61 -7.41 22.09
C LEU A 203 15.23 -8.31 23.28
N ALA A 204 15.71 -8.02 24.49
CA ALA A 204 15.30 -8.78 25.66
C ALA A 204 13.79 -8.63 25.94
N ASN A 205 13.27 -7.40 25.90
CA ASN A 205 11.88 -7.12 26.26
C ASN A 205 10.87 -7.39 25.12
N ILE A 206 11.29 -7.43 23.85
CA ILE A 206 10.39 -7.86 22.77
C ILE A 206 10.11 -9.37 22.86
N HIS A 207 11.08 -10.19 23.28
CA HIS A 207 10.83 -11.63 23.45
C HIS A 207 10.29 -11.94 24.85
N PHE A 208 10.85 -11.33 25.89
CA PHE A 208 10.51 -11.59 27.29
C PHE A 208 10.26 -10.28 28.03
N PRO A 209 9.11 -9.64 27.80
CA PRO A 209 8.79 -8.36 28.43
C PRO A 209 8.68 -8.51 29.94
N LYS A 210 9.31 -7.59 30.68
CA LYS A 210 9.17 -7.50 32.14
C LYS A 210 7.94 -6.69 32.58
N SER A 211 7.45 -5.80 31.71
CA SER A 211 6.24 -5.02 31.93
C SER A 211 5.63 -4.56 30.59
N HIS A 212 4.35 -4.16 30.59
CA HIS A 212 3.70 -3.56 29.42
C HIS A 212 4.42 -2.29 28.93
N GLN A 213 4.95 -1.48 29.86
CA GLN A 213 5.70 -0.27 29.53
C GLN A 213 7.00 -0.60 28.78
N LEU A 214 7.76 -1.59 29.26
CA LEU A 214 9.00 -2.01 28.62
C LEU A 214 8.75 -2.71 27.29
N LEU A 215 7.65 -3.45 27.15
CA LEU A 215 7.22 -4.01 25.86
C LEU A 215 6.95 -2.89 24.84
N SER A 216 6.18 -1.87 25.23
CA SER A 216 5.89 -0.73 24.38
C SER A 216 7.17 0.02 23.99
N ALA A 217 8.09 0.23 24.94
CA ALA A 217 9.37 0.88 24.68
C ALA A 217 10.26 0.06 23.74
N ALA A 218 10.28 -1.27 23.87
CA ALA A 218 10.99 -2.18 22.98
C ALA A 218 10.41 -2.16 21.56
N GLN A 219 9.09 -2.24 21.42
CA GLN A 219 8.41 -2.13 20.13
C GLN A 219 8.72 -0.79 19.46
N GLN A 220 8.62 0.31 20.21
CA GLN A 220 8.93 1.65 19.68
C GLN A 220 10.39 1.76 19.24
N ARG A 221 11.35 1.26 20.04
CA ARG A 221 12.78 1.29 19.72
C ARG A 221 13.11 0.46 18.48
N LEU A 222 12.56 -0.75 18.34
CA LEU A 222 12.83 -1.64 17.20
C LEU A 222 12.16 -1.15 15.91
N LYS A 223 10.90 -0.73 16.00
CA LYS A 223 10.20 -0.10 14.86
C LYS A 223 10.90 1.17 14.39
N PHE A 224 11.33 2.02 15.32
CA PHE A 224 12.05 3.25 14.96
C PHE A 224 13.37 2.93 14.24
N GLU A 225 14.16 1.97 14.75
CA GLU A 225 15.42 1.56 14.13
C GLU A 225 15.21 1.03 12.72
N GLU A 226 14.26 0.12 12.55
CA GLU A 226 13.93 -0.46 11.25
C GLU A 226 13.57 0.63 10.23
N LEU A 227 12.62 1.51 10.59
CA LEU A 227 12.20 2.61 9.75
C LEU A 227 13.32 3.64 9.51
N PHE A 228 14.17 3.89 10.51
CA PHE A 228 15.30 4.81 10.40
C PHE A 228 16.32 4.33 9.36
N TYR A 229 16.71 3.06 9.39
CA TYR A 229 17.67 2.52 8.42
C TYR A 229 17.10 2.44 7.01
N VAL A 230 15.82 2.07 6.87
CA VAL A 230 15.13 2.13 5.57
C VAL A 230 15.16 3.55 5.02
N GLN A 231 14.76 4.55 5.81
CA GLN A 231 14.77 5.96 5.38
C GLN A 231 16.18 6.47 5.09
N LEU A 232 17.16 6.14 5.93
CA LEU A 232 18.55 6.54 5.76
C LEU A 232 19.14 6.00 4.46
N GLN A 233 18.88 4.73 4.12
CA GLN A 233 19.34 4.13 2.88
C GLN A 233 18.71 4.81 1.66
N LEU A 234 17.39 5.05 1.68
CA LEU A 234 16.68 5.73 0.60
C LEU A 234 17.20 7.15 0.38
N ILE A 235 17.36 7.93 1.45
CA ILE A 235 17.88 9.31 1.37
C ILE A 235 19.34 9.29 0.89
N LYS A 236 20.17 8.35 1.36
CA LYS A 236 21.56 8.24 0.90
C LYS A 236 21.64 7.88 -0.59
N MET A 237 20.80 6.96 -1.08
CA MET A 237 20.69 6.65 -2.51
C MET A 237 20.29 7.90 -3.30
N LYS A 238 19.33 8.68 -2.79
CA LYS A 238 18.93 9.95 -3.38
C LYS A 238 20.08 10.97 -3.45
N LEU A 239 20.86 11.12 -2.38
CA LEU A 239 22.01 12.04 -2.35
C LEU A 239 23.09 11.64 -3.36
N VAL A 240 23.47 10.36 -3.38
CA VAL A 240 24.42 9.83 -4.37
C VAL A 240 23.91 10.04 -5.80
N ARG A 241 22.61 9.84 -6.02
CA ARG A 241 21.96 10.11 -7.31
C ARG A 241 22.08 11.60 -7.68
N GLN A 242 21.75 12.50 -6.76
CA GLN A 242 21.84 13.93 -6.99
C GLN A 242 23.27 14.40 -7.29
N GLU A 243 24.29 13.78 -6.71
CA GLU A 243 25.70 14.07 -7.02
C GLU A 243 26.13 13.51 -8.37
N LYS A 244 25.69 12.29 -8.69
CA LYS A 244 26.08 11.58 -9.92
C LYS A 244 25.39 12.13 -11.17
N TYR A 245 24.11 12.50 -11.06
CA TYR A 245 23.29 12.89 -12.20
C TYR A 245 23.06 14.41 -12.22
N LYS A 246 23.91 15.10 -12.98
CA LYS A 246 23.73 16.52 -13.30
C LYS A 246 22.47 16.69 -14.15
N GLY A 247 21.68 17.71 -13.80
CA GLY A 247 20.49 18.13 -14.56
C GLY A 247 20.80 19.33 -15.43
N ILE A 248 19.96 19.56 -16.45
CA ILE A 248 20.00 20.81 -17.22
C ILE A 248 19.46 21.93 -16.31
N VAL A 249 20.09 23.10 -16.31
CA VAL A 249 19.58 24.23 -15.53
C VAL A 249 18.56 24.99 -16.36
N PHE A 250 17.36 25.15 -15.82
CA PHE A 250 16.31 25.99 -16.40
C PHE A 250 15.97 27.14 -15.46
N SER A 251 16.21 28.38 -15.92
CA SER A 251 16.00 29.59 -15.12
C SER A 251 15.08 30.62 -15.79
N ASP A 252 14.88 30.52 -17.10
CA ASP A 252 13.99 31.43 -17.83
C ASP A 252 12.52 31.18 -17.45
N THR A 253 11.81 32.26 -17.20
CA THR A 253 10.41 32.28 -16.79
C THR A 253 9.52 33.08 -17.73
N ALA A 254 10.07 33.67 -18.81
CA ALA A 254 9.32 34.58 -19.68
C ALA A 254 8.05 33.93 -20.28
N LEU A 255 8.16 32.72 -20.83
CA LEU A 255 7.00 31.98 -21.37
C LEU A 255 5.98 31.61 -20.28
N LEU A 256 6.45 31.25 -19.09
CA LEU A 256 5.58 30.95 -17.96
C LEU A 256 4.78 32.20 -17.54
N THR A 257 5.47 33.33 -17.37
CA THR A 257 4.86 34.61 -16.95
C THR A 257 3.82 35.05 -17.97
N ARG A 258 4.17 35.02 -19.26
CA ARG A 258 3.24 35.33 -20.36
C ARG A 258 2.00 34.45 -20.32
N PHE A 259 2.15 33.13 -20.20
CA PHE A 259 1.02 32.21 -20.12
C PHE A 259 0.12 32.50 -18.91
N TYR A 260 0.73 32.77 -17.76
CA TYR A 260 0.02 33.04 -16.51
C TYR A 260 -0.77 34.35 -16.55
N GLU A 261 -0.24 35.39 -17.19
CA GLU A 261 -0.85 36.73 -17.26
C GLU A 261 -1.86 36.87 -18.41
N GLU A 262 -1.56 36.32 -19.60
CA GLU A 262 -2.33 36.58 -20.82
C GLU A 262 -3.31 35.47 -21.20
N HIS A 263 -3.05 34.22 -20.81
CA HIS A 263 -3.73 33.06 -21.40
C HIS A 263 -4.38 32.10 -20.40
N LEU A 264 -4.04 32.18 -19.10
CA LEU A 264 -4.61 31.31 -18.10
C LEU A 264 -6.01 31.81 -17.68
N PRO A 265 -7.10 31.06 -17.96
CA PRO A 265 -8.46 31.58 -17.78
C PRO A 265 -8.96 31.51 -16.33
N PHE A 266 -8.14 31.04 -15.38
CA PHE A 266 -8.52 30.86 -13.97
C PHE A 266 -7.33 31.07 -13.04
N PRO A 267 -7.57 31.50 -11.78
CA PRO A 267 -6.50 31.63 -10.81
C PRO A 267 -6.02 30.26 -10.33
N LEU A 268 -4.70 30.09 -10.23
CA LEU A 268 -4.10 28.91 -9.60
C LEU A 268 -4.36 28.89 -8.08
N THR A 269 -4.55 27.69 -7.53
CA THR A 269 -4.67 27.48 -6.08
C THR A 269 -3.33 27.72 -5.36
N GLY A 270 -3.37 27.86 -4.03
CA GLY A 270 -2.15 28.01 -3.22
C GLY A 270 -1.25 26.77 -3.33
N ALA A 271 -1.86 25.59 -3.29
CA ALA A 271 -1.16 24.32 -3.48
C ALA A 271 -0.49 24.21 -4.86
N GLN A 272 -1.19 24.58 -5.94
CA GLN A 272 -0.61 24.59 -7.30
C GLN A 272 0.59 25.54 -7.40
N LYS A 273 0.48 26.76 -6.86
CA LYS A 273 1.57 27.75 -6.85
C LYS A 273 2.77 27.24 -6.05
N ARG A 274 2.54 26.61 -4.89
CA ARG A 274 3.61 26.01 -4.06
C ARG A 274 4.35 24.92 -4.83
N VAL A 275 3.62 24.00 -5.47
CA VAL A 275 4.21 22.90 -6.25
C VAL A 275 5.01 23.42 -7.45
N ILE A 276 4.52 24.42 -8.18
CA ILE A 276 5.27 25.02 -9.30
C ILE A 276 6.59 25.62 -8.80
N LYS A 277 6.59 26.30 -7.64
CA LYS A 277 7.81 26.84 -7.02
C LYS A 277 8.80 25.74 -6.60
N GLU A 278 8.30 24.63 -6.04
CA GLU A 278 9.12 23.46 -5.69
C GLU A 278 9.79 22.87 -6.93
N ILE A 279 9.03 22.69 -8.03
CA ILE A 279 9.56 22.18 -9.31
C ILE A 279 10.58 23.15 -9.91
N TYR A 280 10.30 24.46 -9.91
CA TYR A 280 11.22 25.47 -10.42
C TYR A 280 12.55 25.49 -9.65
N ALA A 281 12.51 25.38 -8.33
CA ALA A 281 13.71 25.32 -7.50
C ALA A 281 14.59 24.10 -7.85
N ASP A 282 13.98 22.94 -8.09
CA ASP A 282 14.72 21.74 -8.50
C ASP A 282 15.34 21.90 -9.89
N MET A 283 14.59 22.41 -10.87
CA MET A 283 15.07 22.65 -12.23
C MET A 283 16.19 23.69 -12.30
N LYS A 284 16.25 24.60 -11.33
CA LYS A 284 17.33 25.59 -11.20
C LYS A 284 18.57 25.05 -10.46
N SER A 285 18.46 23.94 -9.75
CA SER A 285 19.51 23.44 -8.85
C SER A 285 20.76 22.88 -9.53
N GLY A 286 20.69 22.59 -10.84
CA GLY A 286 21.76 21.87 -11.58
C GLY A 286 21.80 20.36 -11.31
N LYS A 287 20.89 19.83 -10.49
CA LYS A 287 20.69 18.40 -10.25
C LYS A 287 19.50 17.90 -11.04
N GLN A 288 19.50 16.61 -11.43
CA GLN A 288 18.33 16.03 -12.08
C GLN A 288 17.13 16.02 -11.10
N MET A 289 16.07 16.78 -11.43
CA MET A 289 14.77 16.62 -10.78
C MET A 289 14.19 15.22 -11.07
N ASN A 290 13.74 14.54 -10.01
CA ASN A 290 13.01 13.28 -10.07
C ASN A 290 11.86 13.37 -9.05
N ARG A 291 10.67 13.79 -9.52
CA ARG A 291 9.58 14.23 -8.63
C ARG A 291 8.25 13.55 -8.97
N LEU A 292 7.54 13.11 -7.94
CA LEU A 292 6.15 12.65 -7.97
C LEU A 292 5.21 13.80 -7.63
N LEU A 293 4.44 14.24 -8.61
CA LEU A 293 3.31 15.14 -8.47
C LEU A 293 2.04 14.34 -8.16
N GLN A 294 1.60 14.44 -6.92
CA GLN A 294 0.41 13.81 -6.41
C GLN A 294 -0.70 14.85 -6.21
N GLY A 295 -1.92 14.47 -6.53
CA GLY A 295 -3.10 15.28 -6.24
C GLY A 295 -4.35 14.52 -6.64
N ASP A 296 -5.48 14.92 -6.07
CA ASP A 296 -6.75 14.26 -6.37
C ASP A 296 -7.13 14.39 -7.86
N VAL A 297 -8.03 13.52 -8.34
CA VAL A 297 -8.58 13.61 -9.70
C VAL A 297 -9.21 15.00 -9.86
N GLY A 298 -8.78 15.76 -10.88
CA GLY A 298 -9.27 17.12 -11.11
C GLY A 298 -8.60 18.23 -10.28
N SER A 299 -7.52 17.94 -9.53
CA SER A 299 -6.75 18.97 -8.80
C SER A 299 -5.90 19.90 -9.68
N GLY A 300 -5.92 19.71 -11.01
CA GLY A 300 -5.14 20.53 -11.95
C GLY A 300 -3.70 20.06 -12.16
N LYS A 301 -3.39 18.76 -11.97
CA LYS A 301 -2.05 18.21 -12.25
C LYS A 301 -1.56 18.52 -13.67
N THR A 302 -2.43 18.38 -14.67
CA THR A 302 -2.10 18.64 -16.09
C THR A 302 -1.69 20.09 -16.34
N ILE A 303 -2.36 21.07 -15.72
CA ILE A 303 -2.01 22.49 -15.91
C ILE A 303 -0.69 22.82 -15.20
N VAL A 304 -0.45 22.25 -14.01
CA VAL A 304 0.84 22.37 -13.32
C VAL A 304 1.97 21.79 -14.17
N ALA A 305 1.77 20.59 -14.73
CA ALA A 305 2.75 19.98 -15.62
C ALA A 305 3.03 20.85 -16.86
N PHE A 306 1.99 21.37 -17.51
CA PHE A 306 2.14 22.25 -18.68
C PHE A 306 2.92 23.53 -18.35
N ILE A 307 2.65 24.18 -17.21
CA ILE A 307 3.43 25.33 -16.73
C ILE A 307 4.91 24.96 -16.57
N CYS A 308 5.20 23.78 -16.04
CA CYS A 308 6.57 23.28 -15.95
C CYS A 308 7.21 22.99 -17.32
N MET A 309 6.42 22.61 -18.34
CA MET A 309 6.93 22.48 -19.72
C MET A 309 7.37 23.82 -20.29
N LEU A 310 6.64 24.90 -20.01
CA LEU A 310 6.96 26.25 -20.52
C LEU A 310 8.33 26.75 -20.00
N LEU A 311 8.68 26.44 -18.75
CA LEU A 311 10.01 26.74 -18.19
C LEU A 311 11.14 26.12 -19.01
N VAL A 312 10.94 24.87 -19.44
CA VAL A 312 11.92 24.09 -20.20
C VAL A 312 12.02 24.62 -21.64
N ILE A 313 10.87 24.92 -22.25
CA ILE A 313 10.78 25.42 -23.62
C ILE A 313 11.38 26.83 -23.75
N GLY A 314 11.23 27.68 -22.73
CA GLY A 314 11.85 29.03 -22.71
C GLY A 314 13.37 28.99 -22.81
N SER A 315 13.98 27.90 -22.32
CA SER A 315 15.42 27.65 -22.43
C SER A 315 15.82 26.79 -23.65
N GLU A 316 14.99 26.82 -24.70
CA GLU A 316 15.18 26.13 -25.99
C GLU A 316 15.31 24.59 -25.90
N ALA A 317 14.74 23.98 -24.86
CA ALA A 317 14.68 22.53 -24.73
C ALA A 317 13.29 21.98 -25.11
N GLN A 318 13.25 20.68 -25.40
CA GLN A 318 12.06 19.92 -25.78
C GLN A 318 11.50 19.16 -24.58
N VAL A 319 10.20 18.86 -24.64
CA VAL A 319 9.48 18.15 -23.58
C VAL A 319 8.71 16.96 -24.15
N ALA A 320 8.71 15.86 -23.40
CA ALA A 320 7.90 14.68 -23.67
C ALA A 320 6.84 14.49 -22.60
N LEU A 321 5.59 14.16 -22.98
CA LEU A 321 4.56 13.66 -22.06
C LEU A 321 4.14 12.26 -22.48
N MET A 322 4.36 11.30 -21.59
CA MET A 322 3.99 9.89 -21.77
C MET A 322 2.71 9.57 -21.01
N ALA A 323 1.74 8.96 -21.71
CA ALA A 323 0.47 8.51 -21.15
C ALA A 323 0.26 6.99 -21.38
N PRO A 324 -0.43 6.26 -20.49
CA PRO A 324 -0.53 4.79 -20.51
C PRO A 324 -1.31 4.23 -21.69
N THR A 325 -2.19 5.02 -22.30
CA THR A 325 -3.06 4.58 -23.38
C THR A 325 -3.17 5.65 -24.45
N GLU A 326 -3.50 5.23 -25.67
CA GLU A 326 -3.66 6.16 -26.81
C GLU A 326 -4.78 7.17 -26.55
N ILE A 327 -5.88 6.75 -25.92
CA ILE A 327 -7.00 7.62 -25.55
C ILE A 327 -6.55 8.75 -24.62
N LEU A 328 -5.76 8.41 -23.58
CA LEU A 328 -5.27 9.43 -22.64
C LEU A 328 -4.23 10.35 -23.30
N ALA A 329 -3.38 9.82 -24.19
CA ALA A 329 -2.43 10.62 -24.96
C ALA A 329 -3.14 11.61 -25.89
N GLN A 330 -4.19 11.16 -26.61
CA GLN A 330 -5.03 12.01 -27.46
C GLN A 330 -5.74 13.11 -26.64
N GLN A 331 -6.23 12.78 -25.45
CA GLN A 331 -6.87 13.75 -24.56
C GLN A 331 -5.89 14.82 -24.07
N HIS A 332 -4.69 14.42 -23.64
CA HIS A 332 -3.64 15.37 -23.28
C HIS A 332 -3.26 16.24 -24.46
N TYR A 333 -3.12 15.65 -25.65
CA TYR A 333 -2.88 16.40 -26.89
C TYR A 333 -3.98 17.42 -27.19
N ALA A 334 -5.24 17.00 -27.22
CA ALA A 334 -6.36 17.90 -27.51
C ALA A 334 -6.50 19.04 -26.48
N ASN A 335 -6.23 18.76 -25.20
CA ASN A 335 -6.31 19.75 -24.13
C ASN A 335 -5.14 20.73 -24.16
N LEU A 336 -3.91 20.23 -24.30
CA LEU A 336 -2.71 21.06 -24.29
C LEU A 336 -2.49 21.80 -25.61
N LYS A 337 -2.98 21.27 -26.73
CA LYS A 337 -2.88 21.91 -28.04
C LYS A 337 -3.51 23.30 -28.06
N LYS A 338 -4.66 23.47 -27.40
CA LYS A 338 -5.32 24.79 -27.28
C LYS A 338 -4.39 25.84 -26.68
N TYR A 339 -3.67 25.49 -25.61
CA TYR A 339 -2.72 26.38 -24.96
C TYR A 339 -1.40 26.51 -25.71
N ALA A 340 -0.91 25.43 -26.31
CA ALA A 340 0.31 25.45 -27.12
C ALA A 340 0.14 26.35 -28.35
N ASP A 341 -0.98 26.26 -29.06
CA ASP A 341 -1.29 27.08 -30.24
C ASP A 341 -1.38 28.58 -29.86
N LEU A 342 -2.00 28.93 -28.71
CA LEU A 342 -2.03 30.30 -28.18
C LEU A 342 -0.63 30.87 -27.90
N MET A 343 0.28 30.01 -27.43
CA MET A 343 1.67 30.36 -27.13
C MET A 343 2.58 30.29 -28.37
N GLY A 344 2.07 29.90 -29.55
CA GLY A 344 2.88 29.70 -30.75
C GLY A 344 3.85 28.51 -30.68
N LEU A 345 3.53 27.50 -29.86
CA LEU A 345 4.39 26.34 -29.61
C LEU A 345 3.98 25.13 -30.46
N SER A 346 4.98 24.43 -31.01
CA SER A 346 4.76 23.20 -31.78
C SER A 346 4.49 22.01 -30.86
N ILE A 347 3.39 21.30 -31.15
CA ILE A 347 2.92 20.13 -30.40
C ILE A 347 2.48 19.01 -31.34
N SER A 348 2.91 17.78 -31.06
CA SER A 348 2.57 16.59 -31.86
C SER A 348 2.21 15.39 -30.97
N LEU A 349 1.48 14.44 -31.55
CA LEU A 349 1.08 13.18 -30.93
C LEU A 349 1.79 12.00 -31.61
N LEU A 350 2.35 11.09 -30.82
CA LEU A 350 2.94 9.83 -31.28
C LEU A 350 2.35 8.63 -30.53
N THR A 351 1.61 7.80 -31.26
CA THR A 351 0.96 6.57 -30.79
C THR A 351 1.34 5.38 -31.68
N GLY A 352 0.96 4.15 -31.28
CA GLY A 352 1.18 2.97 -32.12
C GLY A 352 0.37 3.02 -33.42
N SER A 353 -0.75 3.71 -33.40
CA SER A 353 -1.65 3.99 -34.54
C SER A 353 -1.16 5.10 -35.49
N THR A 354 -0.04 5.77 -35.20
CA THR A 354 0.45 6.90 -36.04
C THR A 354 1.00 6.41 -37.39
N LYS A 355 0.47 6.94 -38.50
CA LYS A 355 0.86 6.54 -39.87
C LYS A 355 2.34 6.82 -40.16
N LYS A 356 2.97 5.94 -40.97
CA LYS A 356 4.41 6.00 -41.29
C LYS A 356 4.86 7.35 -41.85
N LYS A 357 4.10 7.96 -42.79
CA LYS A 357 4.43 9.27 -43.38
C LYS A 357 4.49 10.39 -42.33
N ALA A 358 3.47 10.49 -41.48
CA ALA A 358 3.42 11.46 -40.39
C ALA A 358 4.53 11.22 -39.36
N ARG A 359 4.88 9.95 -39.12
CA ARG A 359 5.95 9.57 -38.22
C ARG A 359 7.33 10.02 -38.70
N THR A 360 7.61 9.92 -40.00
CA THR A 360 8.87 10.38 -40.59
C THR A 360 9.04 11.90 -40.44
N GLU A 361 8.01 12.67 -40.74
CA GLU A 361 8.02 14.14 -40.57
C GLU A 361 8.18 14.55 -39.10
N LEU A 362 7.45 13.88 -38.19
CA LEU A 362 7.54 14.11 -36.76
C LEU A 362 8.97 13.88 -36.26
N HIS A 363 9.60 12.77 -36.64
CA HIS A 363 10.98 12.45 -36.24
C HIS A 363 11.96 13.50 -36.74
N TYR A 364 11.84 13.95 -37.99
CA TYR A 364 12.68 15.02 -38.53
C TYR A 364 12.57 16.29 -37.69
N ARG A 365 11.36 16.77 -37.42
CA ARG A 365 11.12 17.98 -36.62
C ARG A 365 11.57 17.82 -35.16
N LEU A 366 11.57 16.60 -34.64
CA LEU A 366 12.04 16.27 -33.30
C LEU A 366 13.57 16.33 -33.22
N GLU A 367 14.26 15.80 -34.24
CA GLU A 367 15.71 15.81 -34.37
C GLU A 367 16.26 17.22 -34.68
N THR A 368 15.54 18.05 -35.43
CA THR A 368 15.95 19.45 -35.68
C THR A 368 15.67 20.37 -34.49
N GLY A 369 14.78 20.00 -33.57
CA GLY A 369 14.39 20.84 -32.43
C GLY A 369 13.26 21.82 -32.71
N GLU A 370 12.67 21.77 -33.91
CA GLU A 370 11.48 22.52 -34.30
C GLU A 370 10.25 22.11 -33.49
N LEU A 371 10.13 20.83 -33.14
CA LEU A 371 9.04 20.29 -32.34
C LEU A 371 9.35 20.46 -30.83
N LYS A 372 8.58 21.29 -30.12
CA LYS A 372 8.83 21.60 -28.70
C LYS A 372 8.17 20.62 -27.74
N ILE A 373 6.95 20.18 -28.04
CA ILE A 373 6.17 19.27 -27.19
C ILE A 373 5.82 18.00 -27.96
N LEU A 374 6.19 16.85 -27.43
CA LEU A 374 5.79 15.54 -27.95
C LEU A 374 4.97 14.78 -26.91
N ILE A 375 3.73 14.44 -27.26
CA ILE A 375 2.83 13.64 -26.42
C ILE A 375 2.72 12.25 -27.03
N GLY A 376 2.67 11.20 -26.22
CA GLY A 376 2.55 9.86 -26.75
C GLY A 376 2.41 8.76 -25.73
N THR A 377 2.39 7.52 -26.22
CA THR A 377 2.37 6.31 -25.39
C THR A 377 3.78 5.74 -25.24
N HIS A 378 3.91 4.43 -24.97
CA HIS A 378 5.19 3.72 -25.02
C HIS A 378 5.92 3.88 -26.37
N ALA A 379 5.26 4.36 -27.43
CA ALA A 379 5.93 4.71 -28.68
C ALA A 379 7.07 5.75 -28.51
N LEU A 380 7.01 6.59 -27.46
CA LEU A 380 8.05 7.60 -27.16
C LEU A 380 9.41 7.00 -26.77
N ILE A 381 9.42 5.78 -26.23
CA ILE A 381 10.66 5.11 -25.76
C ILE A 381 11.30 4.25 -26.85
N GLU A 382 10.69 4.11 -28.03
CA GLU A 382 11.24 3.34 -29.15
C GLU A 382 12.52 3.96 -29.69
N ASP A 383 13.49 3.15 -30.12
CA ASP A 383 14.84 3.58 -30.51
C ASP A 383 14.86 4.64 -31.62
N GLY A 384 13.88 4.61 -32.53
CA GLY A 384 13.73 5.59 -33.61
C GLY A 384 13.34 7.00 -33.16
N VAL A 385 12.87 7.20 -31.93
CA VAL A 385 12.55 8.54 -31.39
C VAL A 385 13.82 9.18 -30.83
N LYS A 386 14.29 10.25 -31.46
CA LYS A 386 15.48 11.01 -31.04
C LYS A 386 15.14 12.48 -30.88
N PHE A 387 15.48 13.02 -29.72
CA PHE A 387 15.30 14.45 -29.43
C PHE A 387 16.62 15.18 -29.70
N ASN A 388 16.53 16.42 -30.20
CA ASN A 388 17.66 17.33 -30.22
C ASN A 388 18.12 17.64 -28.78
N ARG A 389 17.19 18.10 -27.94
CA ARG A 389 17.48 18.51 -26.55
C ARG A 389 16.30 18.25 -25.63
N LEU A 390 16.12 17.01 -25.18
CA LEU A 390 15.09 16.67 -24.19
C LEU A 390 15.45 17.22 -22.81
N GLY A 391 14.63 18.14 -22.29
CA GLY A 391 14.80 18.79 -20.99
C GLY A 391 13.92 18.24 -19.88
N LEU A 392 12.70 17.80 -20.20
CA LEU A 392 11.74 17.28 -19.25
C LEU A 392 10.95 16.11 -19.84
N ALA A 393 10.79 15.05 -19.06
CA ALA A 393 9.90 13.94 -19.33
C ALA A 393 8.79 13.92 -18.26
N VAL A 394 7.55 14.14 -18.69
CA VAL A 394 6.35 14.00 -17.87
C VAL A 394 5.76 12.61 -18.08
N ILE A 395 5.47 11.89 -17.00
CA ILE A 395 4.88 10.54 -17.05
C ILE A 395 3.56 10.59 -16.29
N ASP A 396 2.44 10.31 -16.94
CA ASP A 396 1.13 10.24 -16.30
C ASP A 396 0.74 8.79 -15.94
N GLU A 397 0.02 8.62 -14.84
CA GLU A 397 -0.45 7.32 -14.32
C GLU A 397 0.67 6.26 -14.20
N GLN A 398 1.67 6.57 -13.36
CA GLN A 398 2.90 5.79 -13.18
C GLN A 398 2.71 4.28 -12.99
N HIS A 399 1.65 3.85 -12.31
CA HIS A 399 1.48 2.46 -11.88
C HIS A 399 1.39 1.46 -13.05
N ARG A 400 1.13 1.92 -14.28
CA ARG A 400 1.10 1.06 -15.47
C ARG A 400 2.44 0.95 -16.20
N PHE A 401 3.44 1.72 -15.80
CA PHE A 401 4.75 1.76 -16.45
C PHE A 401 5.83 1.14 -15.57
N GLY A 402 6.53 0.14 -16.11
CA GLY A 402 7.62 -0.54 -15.41
C GLY A 402 8.85 0.36 -15.22
N VAL A 403 9.65 0.07 -14.19
CA VAL A 403 10.89 0.82 -13.88
C VAL A 403 11.84 0.90 -15.08
N ALA A 404 11.96 -0.19 -15.85
CA ALA A 404 12.81 -0.28 -17.03
C ALA A 404 12.38 0.60 -18.22
N GLN A 405 11.11 1.01 -18.29
CA GLN A 405 10.65 1.93 -19.34
C GLN A 405 11.06 3.37 -19.03
N ARG A 406 11.19 3.73 -17.74
CA ARG A 406 11.66 5.05 -17.29
C ARG A 406 13.14 5.27 -17.63
N SER A 407 13.97 4.25 -17.44
CA SER A 407 15.41 4.34 -17.74
C SER A 407 15.70 4.52 -19.24
N LYS A 408 14.82 4.05 -20.13
CA LYS A 408 14.96 4.28 -21.58
C LYS A 408 14.75 5.75 -21.97
N LEU A 409 13.81 6.46 -21.33
CA LEU A 409 13.64 7.91 -21.52
C LEU A 409 14.86 8.70 -21.05
N TRP A 410 15.55 8.22 -20.00
CA TRP A 410 16.79 8.84 -19.52
C TRP A 410 17.91 8.76 -20.56
N GLN A 411 18.01 7.61 -21.24
CA GLN A 411 19.05 7.32 -22.23
C GLN A 411 18.81 8.02 -23.58
N LYS A 412 17.65 8.66 -23.78
CA LYS A 412 17.37 9.42 -25.02
C LYS A 412 18.27 10.64 -25.19
N ASN A 413 18.91 11.11 -24.12
CA ASN A 413 19.89 12.18 -24.19
C ASN A 413 21.26 11.64 -23.74
N LYS A 414 22.26 11.71 -24.64
CA LYS A 414 23.57 11.08 -24.43
C LYS A 414 24.45 11.84 -23.43
N ASN A 415 24.23 13.15 -23.26
CA ASN A 415 25.16 14.03 -22.56
C ASN A 415 24.62 14.55 -21.22
N VAL A 416 23.30 14.74 -21.09
CA VAL A 416 22.67 15.24 -19.85
C VAL A 416 21.33 14.57 -19.64
N TYR A 417 21.04 14.19 -18.39
CA TYR A 417 19.78 13.55 -18.04
C TYR A 417 18.62 14.55 -18.02
N PRO A 418 17.48 14.24 -18.66
CA PRO A 418 16.29 15.08 -18.58
C PRO A 418 15.72 15.06 -17.16
N HIS A 419 15.07 16.14 -16.76
CA HIS A 419 14.23 16.16 -15.57
C HIS A 419 13.03 15.22 -15.73
N VAL A 420 12.57 14.65 -14.63
CA VAL A 420 11.46 13.69 -14.62
C VAL A 420 10.39 14.18 -13.66
N LEU A 421 9.19 14.38 -14.19
CA LEU A 421 7.99 14.67 -13.44
C LEU A 421 6.99 13.54 -13.63
N VAL A 422 6.69 12.81 -12.56
CA VAL A 422 5.72 11.73 -12.60
C VAL A 422 4.43 12.20 -11.96
N MET A 423 3.29 11.94 -12.58
CA MET A 423 1.97 12.30 -12.07
C MET A 423 1.21 11.03 -11.70
N THR A 424 0.44 11.13 -10.61
CA THR A 424 -0.53 10.10 -10.26
C THR A 424 -1.84 10.74 -9.84
N ALA A 425 -2.96 10.18 -10.31
CA ALA A 425 -4.28 10.54 -9.80
C ALA A 425 -4.69 9.70 -8.60
N THR A 426 -4.08 8.53 -8.38
CA THR A 426 -4.27 7.76 -7.15
C THR A 426 -3.52 8.44 -6.01
N PRO A 427 -4.23 8.89 -4.98
CA PRO A 427 -3.57 9.32 -3.77
C PRO A 427 -2.86 8.09 -3.18
N ILE A 428 -1.54 8.17 -3.08
CA ILE A 428 -0.70 7.21 -2.38
C ILE A 428 -0.57 7.72 -0.94
N PRO A 429 -0.72 6.88 0.09
CA PRO A 429 -0.47 7.30 1.47
C PRO A 429 0.94 7.87 1.56
N ARG A 430 1.09 9.02 2.25
CA ARG A 430 2.41 9.68 2.37
C ARG A 430 3.47 8.72 2.93
N THR A 431 3.08 7.84 3.85
CA THR A 431 3.95 6.82 4.44
C THR A 431 4.47 5.82 3.41
N LEU A 432 3.61 5.39 2.49
CA LEU A 432 3.96 4.48 1.41
C LEU A 432 4.83 5.17 0.34
N ALA A 433 4.51 6.44 0.03
CA ALA A 433 5.30 7.24 -0.90
C ALA A 433 6.74 7.45 -0.40
N MET A 434 6.91 7.68 0.90
CA MET A 434 8.22 7.89 1.53
C MET A 434 9.12 6.66 1.57
N THR A 435 8.56 5.45 1.49
CA THR A 435 9.31 4.20 1.57
C THR A 435 9.50 3.55 0.20
N LEU A 436 8.42 3.37 -0.56
CA LEU A 436 8.46 2.67 -1.86
C LEU A 436 8.99 3.53 -3.01
N TYR A 437 8.70 4.82 -2.95
CA TYR A 437 9.12 5.79 -3.95
C TYR A 437 10.17 6.74 -3.37
N GLY A 438 10.99 6.26 -2.42
CA GLY A 438 11.95 7.09 -1.68
C GLY A 438 13.03 7.75 -2.54
N ASP A 439 13.18 7.35 -3.80
CA ASP A 439 14.02 8.03 -4.80
C ASP A 439 13.36 9.24 -5.47
N LEU A 440 12.03 9.40 -5.32
CA LEU A 440 11.23 10.51 -5.83
C LEU A 440 10.99 11.55 -4.74
N GLU A 441 11.11 12.83 -5.10
CA GLU A 441 10.57 13.91 -4.29
C GLU A 441 9.05 13.96 -4.45
N VAL A 442 8.29 14.11 -3.36
CA VAL A 442 6.82 14.11 -3.44
C VAL A 442 6.30 15.53 -3.27
N SER A 443 5.60 16.03 -4.29
CA SER A 443 4.82 17.26 -4.26
C SER A 443 3.34 16.92 -4.22
N VAL A 444 2.60 17.51 -3.29
CA VAL A 444 1.18 17.25 -3.08
C VAL A 444 0.37 18.49 -3.40
N ILE A 445 -0.63 18.35 -4.28
CA ILE A 445 -1.73 19.30 -4.49
C ILE A 445 -2.91 18.84 -3.63
N ASP A 446 -3.05 19.45 -2.46
CA ASP A 446 -4.06 19.19 -1.43
C ASP A 446 -5.29 20.12 -1.51
N GLU A 447 -5.30 21.07 -2.46
CA GLU A 447 -6.41 21.99 -2.69
C GLU A 447 -7.12 21.68 -4.02
N LEU A 448 -8.45 21.71 -4.01
CA LEU A 448 -9.26 21.64 -5.23
C LEU A 448 -9.47 23.05 -5.84
N PRO A 449 -9.58 23.18 -7.18
CA PRO A 449 -9.88 24.46 -7.83
C PRO A 449 -11.22 25.07 -7.37
N LYS A 450 -11.30 26.40 -7.34
CA LYS A 450 -12.53 27.14 -7.00
C LYS A 450 -13.65 26.80 -8.00
N GLY A 451 -14.87 26.58 -7.50
CA GLY A 451 -16.06 26.28 -8.32
C GLY A 451 -16.42 24.79 -8.41
N ARG A 452 -15.55 23.88 -7.98
CA ARG A 452 -15.87 22.45 -7.95
C ARG A 452 -16.70 22.10 -6.72
N LYS A 453 -17.91 21.57 -6.93
CA LYS A 453 -18.77 21.07 -5.84
C LYS A 453 -18.32 19.65 -5.44
N PRO A 454 -18.29 19.32 -4.13
CA PRO A 454 -17.98 17.98 -3.69
C PRO A 454 -19.04 16.98 -4.18
N ILE A 455 -18.61 15.78 -4.55
CA ILE A 455 -19.50 14.73 -5.04
C ILE A 455 -20.32 14.20 -3.86
N LYS A 456 -21.65 14.18 -4.02
CA LYS A 456 -22.54 13.57 -3.02
C LYS A 456 -22.50 12.06 -3.21
N THR A 457 -21.84 11.38 -2.27
CA THR A 457 -21.69 9.93 -2.31
C THR A 457 -22.70 9.28 -1.37
N THR A 458 -23.47 8.32 -1.86
CA THR A 458 -24.46 7.57 -1.07
C THR A 458 -24.30 6.08 -1.27
N HIS A 459 -24.49 5.30 -0.20
CA HIS A 459 -24.54 3.84 -0.26
C HIS A 459 -26.02 3.39 -0.29
N GLN A 460 -26.34 2.49 -1.22
CA GLN A 460 -27.68 1.93 -1.42
C GLN A 460 -27.61 0.41 -1.57
N TYR A 461 -28.69 -0.26 -1.20
CA TYR A 461 -28.83 -1.70 -1.42
C TYR A 461 -29.52 -1.98 -2.75
N ASP A 462 -29.23 -3.14 -3.35
CA ASP A 462 -29.89 -3.61 -4.58
C ASP A 462 -31.42 -3.58 -4.49
N ALA A 463 -31.99 -3.80 -3.30
CA ALA A 463 -33.43 -3.72 -3.03
C ALA A 463 -34.04 -2.36 -3.38
N HIS A 464 -33.26 -1.27 -3.37
CA HIS A 464 -33.71 0.09 -3.68
C HIS A 464 -33.59 0.43 -5.17
N ARG A 465 -33.51 -0.57 -6.06
CA ARG A 465 -33.31 -0.37 -7.51
C ARG A 465 -34.30 0.59 -8.16
N LEU A 466 -35.58 0.50 -7.79
CA LEU A 466 -36.63 1.36 -8.33
C LEU A 466 -36.39 2.85 -8.01
N GLN A 467 -35.93 3.14 -6.78
CA GLN A 467 -35.59 4.50 -6.36
C GLN A 467 -34.39 5.04 -7.14
N ILE A 468 -33.36 4.20 -7.34
CA ILE A 468 -32.17 4.55 -8.14
C ILE A 468 -32.60 4.86 -9.58
N ASN A 469 -33.44 4.01 -10.19
CA ASN A 469 -33.93 4.23 -11.54
C ASN A 469 -34.76 5.53 -11.65
N GLY A 470 -35.60 5.83 -10.66
CA GLY A 470 -36.34 7.11 -10.59
C GLY A 470 -35.40 8.31 -10.55
N PHE A 471 -34.33 8.23 -9.76
CA PHE A 471 -33.30 9.27 -9.71
C PHE A 471 -32.58 9.44 -11.06
N ILE A 472 -32.20 8.34 -11.72
CA ILE A 472 -31.59 8.37 -13.06
C ILE A 472 -32.52 9.10 -14.05
N LYS A 473 -33.83 8.79 -14.07
CA LYS A 473 -34.80 9.46 -14.94
C LYS A 473 -34.82 10.97 -14.74
N GLN A 474 -34.81 11.43 -13.48
CA GLN A 474 -34.77 12.86 -13.15
C GLN A 474 -33.49 13.53 -13.67
N GLN A 475 -32.35 12.87 -13.54
CA GLN A 475 -31.06 13.42 -14.00
C GLN A 475 -31.00 13.49 -15.53
N ILE A 476 -31.48 12.46 -16.23
CA ILE A 476 -31.55 12.45 -17.70
C ILE A 476 -32.54 13.52 -18.21
N ALA A 477 -33.69 13.68 -17.55
CA ALA A 477 -34.65 14.74 -17.89
C ALA A 477 -34.04 16.15 -17.71
N ALA A 478 -33.11 16.32 -16.78
CA ALA A 478 -32.31 17.53 -16.63
C ALA A 478 -31.16 17.67 -17.66
N GLY A 479 -31.13 16.82 -18.70
CA GLY A 479 -30.13 16.85 -19.78
C GLY A 479 -28.79 16.21 -19.44
N ARG A 480 -28.67 15.54 -18.29
CA ARG A 480 -27.41 15.00 -17.78
C ARG A 480 -27.15 13.57 -18.26
N GLN A 481 -25.90 13.14 -18.15
CA GLN A 481 -25.47 11.78 -18.52
C GLN A 481 -25.05 10.96 -17.30
N VAL A 482 -25.17 9.63 -17.41
CA VAL A 482 -25.01 8.68 -16.31
C VAL A 482 -24.04 7.56 -16.69
N TYR A 483 -23.11 7.27 -15.78
CA TYR A 483 -22.25 6.09 -15.81
C TYR A 483 -22.81 4.98 -14.92
N ILE A 484 -22.83 3.74 -15.42
CA ILE A 484 -23.14 2.54 -14.64
C ILE A 484 -21.99 1.55 -14.81
N VAL A 485 -21.29 1.25 -13.72
CA VAL A 485 -20.06 0.47 -13.73
C VAL A 485 -20.25 -0.86 -13.01
N TYR A 486 -19.93 -1.96 -13.70
CA TYR A 486 -19.94 -3.32 -13.18
C TYR A 486 -18.52 -3.82 -12.90
N PRO A 487 -18.30 -4.63 -11.84
CA PRO A 487 -17.00 -5.20 -11.55
C PRO A 487 -16.60 -6.25 -12.57
N LEU A 488 -15.30 -6.42 -12.78
CA LEU A 488 -14.72 -7.62 -13.39
C LEU A 488 -14.34 -8.61 -12.29
N ILE A 489 -14.59 -9.89 -12.49
CA ILE A 489 -14.18 -11.01 -11.65
C ILE A 489 -13.00 -11.67 -12.36
N GLU A 490 -11.79 -11.41 -11.87
CA GLU A 490 -10.52 -11.90 -12.46
C GLU A 490 -10.47 -13.43 -12.62
N GLU A 491 -11.28 -14.18 -11.86
CA GLU A 491 -11.32 -15.65 -11.89
C GLU A 491 -12.17 -16.24 -13.03
N SER A 492 -13.04 -15.47 -13.71
CA SER A 492 -13.87 -15.99 -14.81
C SER A 492 -14.37 -14.93 -15.79
N GLU A 493 -13.59 -14.70 -16.85
CA GLU A 493 -13.91 -13.72 -17.90
C GLU A 493 -15.23 -13.97 -18.65
N LYS A 494 -15.76 -15.19 -18.63
CA LYS A 494 -17.06 -15.52 -19.26
C LYS A 494 -18.23 -15.04 -18.39
N LEU A 495 -18.11 -15.11 -17.08
CA LEU A 495 -19.13 -14.63 -16.14
C LEU A 495 -19.22 -13.10 -16.17
N ASP A 496 -18.08 -12.41 -16.32
CA ASP A 496 -18.02 -10.94 -16.35
C ASP A 496 -18.77 -10.32 -17.52
N LEU A 497 -18.55 -10.85 -18.72
CA LEU A 497 -19.27 -10.41 -19.92
C LEU A 497 -20.77 -10.66 -19.76
N LYS A 498 -21.14 -11.81 -19.19
CA LYS A 498 -22.54 -12.12 -18.93
C LYS A 498 -23.16 -11.12 -17.95
N HIS A 499 -22.51 -10.83 -16.83
CA HIS A 499 -23.00 -9.85 -15.86
C HIS A 499 -23.15 -8.44 -16.44
N LEU A 500 -22.20 -8.00 -17.26
CA LEU A 500 -22.31 -6.70 -17.95
C LEU A 500 -23.47 -6.69 -18.96
N MET A 501 -23.61 -7.74 -19.77
CA MET A 501 -24.66 -7.82 -20.78
C MET A 501 -26.04 -7.92 -20.13
N ASP A 502 -26.19 -8.74 -19.08
CA ASP A 502 -27.40 -8.82 -18.26
C ASP A 502 -27.74 -7.44 -17.66
N GLY A 503 -26.72 -6.71 -17.19
CA GLY A 503 -26.84 -5.34 -16.71
C GLY A 503 -27.29 -4.35 -17.79
N TYR A 504 -26.67 -4.41 -18.97
CA TYR A 504 -27.05 -3.60 -20.14
C TYR A 504 -28.49 -3.85 -20.56
N GLU A 505 -28.91 -5.12 -20.68
CA GLU A 505 -30.29 -5.49 -21.02
C GLU A 505 -31.29 -5.03 -19.96
N SER A 506 -30.92 -5.10 -18.68
CA SER A 506 -31.73 -4.60 -17.56
C SER A 506 -31.92 -3.08 -17.65
N VAL A 507 -30.85 -2.33 -17.92
CA VAL A 507 -30.89 -0.87 -18.10
C VAL A 507 -31.69 -0.51 -19.35
N ALA A 508 -31.47 -1.17 -20.48
CA ALA A 508 -32.23 -0.93 -21.72
C ALA A 508 -33.74 -1.16 -21.52
N ARG A 509 -34.13 -2.21 -20.76
CA ARG A 509 -35.53 -2.45 -20.39
C ARG A 509 -36.09 -1.39 -19.45
N ALA A 510 -35.31 -0.88 -18.51
CA ALA A 510 -35.75 0.16 -17.57
C ALA A 510 -35.87 1.55 -18.22
N PHE A 511 -35.15 1.79 -19.31
CA PHE A 511 -35.09 3.08 -20.03
C PHE A 511 -35.25 2.87 -21.55
N PRO A 512 -36.42 2.39 -22.03
CA PRO A 512 -36.61 2.01 -23.44
C PRO A 512 -36.47 3.18 -24.42
N GLU A 513 -36.74 4.41 -23.98
CA GLU A 513 -36.66 5.63 -24.80
C GLU A 513 -35.29 6.31 -24.74
N VAL A 514 -34.34 5.78 -23.96
CA VAL A 514 -33.03 6.39 -23.74
C VAL A 514 -31.96 5.60 -24.49
N PRO A 515 -31.18 6.22 -25.39
CA PRO A 515 -30.07 5.53 -26.02
C PRO A 515 -28.97 5.21 -25.00
N VAL A 516 -28.62 3.93 -24.89
CA VAL A 516 -27.60 3.38 -23.99
C VAL A 516 -26.37 2.98 -24.79
N SER A 517 -25.17 3.32 -24.32
CA SER A 517 -23.90 2.82 -24.84
C SER A 517 -23.32 1.73 -23.93
N ILE A 518 -22.47 0.87 -24.48
CA ILE A 518 -21.76 -0.18 -23.75
C ILE A 518 -20.25 -0.06 -23.97
N LEU A 519 -19.47 -0.26 -22.91
CA LEU A 519 -18.00 -0.22 -22.98
C LEU A 519 -17.36 -1.35 -22.14
N HIS A 520 -16.61 -2.24 -22.78
CA HIS A 520 -15.88 -3.30 -22.07
C HIS A 520 -14.52 -3.63 -22.67
N GLY A 521 -13.70 -4.35 -21.90
CA GLY A 521 -12.27 -4.55 -22.21
C GLY A 521 -12.01 -5.30 -23.51
N LYS A 522 -12.91 -6.22 -23.87
CA LYS A 522 -12.79 -7.06 -25.07
C LYS A 522 -13.28 -6.40 -26.37
N MET A 523 -13.86 -5.21 -26.31
CA MET A 523 -14.25 -4.50 -27.53
C MET A 523 -13.01 -4.12 -28.35
N LYS A 524 -13.13 -4.20 -29.67
CA LYS A 524 -12.10 -3.71 -30.60
C LYS A 524 -11.86 -2.21 -30.35
N PRO A 525 -10.62 -1.71 -30.50
CA PRO A 525 -10.29 -0.30 -30.29
C PRO A 525 -11.21 0.66 -31.05
N GLU A 526 -11.53 0.37 -32.33
CA GLU A 526 -12.41 1.24 -33.12
C GLU A 526 -13.83 1.31 -32.54
N ALA A 527 -14.36 0.19 -32.04
CA ALA A 527 -15.68 0.13 -31.42
C ALA A 527 -15.73 0.88 -30.09
N LYS A 528 -14.65 0.82 -29.29
CA LYS A 528 -14.54 1.61 -28.04
C LYS A 528 -14.54 3.11 -28.32
N GLU A 529 -13.76 3.53 -29.32
CA GLU A 529 -13.66 4.94 -29.71
C GLU A 529 -15.00 5.45 -30.25
N PHE A 530 -15.69 4.64 -31.05
CA PHE A 530 -17.02 4.96 -31.56
C PHE A 530 -18.06 5.14 -30.44
N GLU A 531 -18.22 4.15 -29.55
CA GLU A 531 -19.20 4.22 -28.46
C GLU A 531 -18.88 5.35 -27.46
N MET A 532 -17.59 5.56 -27.17
CA MET A 532 -17.17 6.68 -26.36
C MET A 532 -17.46 8.02 -27.04
N GLY A 533 -17.24 8.14 -28.35
CA GLY A 533 -17.55 9.33 -29.13
C GLY A 533 -19.04 9.68 -29.09
N ARG A 534 -19.93 8.67 -29.21
CA ARG A 534 -21.38 8.85 -29.06
C ARG A 534 -21.76 9.37 -27.68
N PHE A 535 -21.15 8.82 -26.64
CA PHE A 535 -21.40 9.29 -25.28
C PHE A 535 -20.86 10.72 -25.06
N VAL A 536 -19.65 11.05 -25.52
CA VAL A 536 -19.08 12.41 -25.40
C VAL A 536 -19.94 13.45 -26.13
N LYS A 537 -20.48 13.12 -27.31
CA LYS A 537 -21.38 13.99 -28.08
C LYS A 537 -22.77 14.15 -27.46
N GLY A 538 -23.13 13.25 -26.54
CA GLY A 538 -24.45 13.22 -25.90
C GLY A 538 -25.51 12.46 -26.69
N ASP A 539 -25.13 11.70 -27.72
CA ASP A 539 -26.00 10.82 -28.51
C ASP A 539 -26.57 9.68 -27.65
N THR A 540 -25.80 9.24 -26.64
CA THR A 540 -26.24 8.33 -25.59
C THR A 540 -26.23 9.02 -24.23
N LYS A 541 -27.23 8.74 -23.39
CA LYS A 541 -27.35 9.36 -22.05
C LYS A 541 -26.85 8.46 -20.93
N ILE A 542 -26.86 7.14 -21.13
CA ILE A 542 -26.37 6.16 -20.17
C ILE A 542 -25.24 5.37 -20.81
N MET A 543 -24.13 5.22 -20.09
CA MET A 543 -23.05 4.31 -20.48
C MET A 543 -22.89 3.21 -19.44
N VAL A 544 -23.08 1.97 -19.88
CA VAL A 544 -22.88 0.75 -19.09
C VAL A 544 -21.49 0.21 -19.39
N ALA A 545 -20.66 0.04 -18.36
CA ALA A 545 -19.28 -0.36 -18.59
C ALA A 545 -18.66 -1.19 -17.46
N THR A 546 -17.50 -1.76 -17.75
CA THR A 546 -16.64 -2.37 -16.73
C THR A 546 -15.57 -1.37 -16.24
N THR A 547 -14.62 -1.83 -15.42
CA THR A 547 -13.45 -1.06 -14.93
C THR A 547 -12.61 -0.39 -16.03
N VAL A 548 -12.88 -0.64 -17.32
CA VAL A 548 -12.23 0.04 -18.44
C VAL A 548 -12.45 1.56 -18.42
N ILE A 549 -13.53 2.05 -17.82
CA ILE A 549 -13.75 3.50 -17.59
C ILE A 549 -12.68 4.12 -16.68
N GLU A 550 -11.91 3.32 -15.94
CA GLU A 550 -10.72 3.81 -15.22
C GLU A 550 -9.74 4.54 -16.17
N VAL A 551 -9.84 4.37 -17.49
CA VAL A 551 -8.99 5.05 -18.47
C VAL A 551 -9.65 6.32 -19.03
N GLY A 552 -9.41 7.42 -18.33
CA GLY A 552 -9.13 8.72 -18.96
C GLY A 552 -10.27 9.67 -19.34
N VAL A 553 -11.32 9.20 -20.00
CA VAL A 553 -12.21 10.11 -20.75
C VAL A 553 -12.98 11.06 -19.83
N ASP A 554 -12.92 12.34 -20.17
CA ASP A 554 -13.63 13.42 -19.47
C ASP A 554 -14.93 13.76 -20.19
N VAL A 555 -16.06 13.62 -19.49
CA VAL A 555 -17.38 14.01 -20.00
C VAL A 555 -17.98 15.02 -19.03
N PRO A 556 -17.85 16.34 -19.29
CA PRO A 556 -18.28 17.38 -18.36
C PRO A 556 -19.76 17.30 -17.95
N ASN A 557 -20.62 16.80 -18.85
CA ASN A 557 -22.06 16.66 -18.63
C ASN A 557 -22.46 15.35 -17.89
N ALA A 558 -21.49 14.44 -17.66
CA ALA A 558 -21.72 13.25 -16.86
C ALA A 558 -21.65 13.59 -15.37
N SER A 559 -22.80 13.55 -14.70
CA SER A 559 -22.94 14.00 -13.31
C SER A 559 -23.32 12.89 -12.34
N VAL A 560 -23.69 11.71 -12.84
CA VAL A 560 -24.07 10.56 -12.00
C VAL A 560 -23.15 9.38 -12.29
N MET A 561 -22.55 8.84 -11.23
CA MET A 561 -21.77 7.61 -11.24
C MET A 561 -22.50 6.56 -10.40
N ILE A 562 -22.80 5.41 -10.99
CA ILE A 562 -23.39 4.26 -10.30
C ILE A 562 -22.39 3.11 -10.37
N ILE A 563 -22.04 2.57 -9.21
CA ILE A 563 -21.11 1.44 -9.09
C ILE A 563 -21.89 0.26 -8.54
N GLU A 564 -22.11 -0.73 -9.39
CA GLU A 564 -22.82 -1.97 -9.07
C GLU A 564 -21.91 -2.92 -8.31
N SER A 565 -22.44 -3.69 -7.36
CA SER A 565 -21.63 -4.61 -6.53
C SER A 565 -20.35 -3.94 -5.99
N ALA A 566 -20.49 -2.73 -5.44
CA ALA A 566 -19.38 -1.87 -5.03
C ALA A 566 -18.45 -2.52 -4.00
N GLU A 567 -18.92 -3.52 -3.24
CA GLU A 567 -18.13 -4.31 -2.31
C GLU A 567 -17.02 -5.14 -2.98
N ARG A 568 -17.11 -5.38 -4.28
CA ARG A 568 -16.10 -6.11 -5.06
C ARG A 568 -14.92 -5.25 -5.49
N PHE A 569 -15.02 -3.93 -5.37
CA PHE A 569 -13.96 -3.01 -5.76
C PHE A 569 -13.04 -2.64 -4.61
N GLY A 570 -11.77 -2.40 -4.92
CA GLY A 570 -10.84 -1.75 -3.99
C GLY A 570 -11.25 -0.31 -3.69
N LEU A 571 -10.88 0.21 -2.52
CA LEU A 571 -11.22 1.58 -2.11
C LEU A 571 -10.61 2.63 -3.07
N SER A 572 -9.38 2.37 -3.53
CA SER A 572 -8.69 3.17 -4.55
C SER A 572 -9.42 3.18 -5.91
N GLN A 573 -9.94 2.04 -6.37
CA GLN A 573 -10.73 1.95 -7.61
C GLN A 573 -12.05 2.72 -7.50
N LEU A 574 -12.76 2.57 -6.37
CA LEU A 574 -13.99 3.32 -6.10
C LEU A 574 -13.76 4.82 -6.13
N HIS A 575 -12.64 5.29 -5.56
CA HIS A 575 -12.26 6.70 -5.60
C HIS A 575 -11.95 7.20 -7.02
N GLN A 576 -11.24 6.42 -7.82
CA GLN A 576 -11.00 6.75 -9.23
C GLN A 576 -12.30 6.86 -10.02
N LEU A 577 -13.20 5.87 -9.87
CA LEU A 577 -14.51 5.86 -10.52
C LEU A 577 -15.35 7.05 -10.08
N ARG A 578 -15.42 7.34 -8.77
CA ARG A 578 -16.08 8.55 -8.26
C ARG A 578 -15.52 9.81 -8.91
N GLY A 579 -14.20 9.93 -9.05
CA GLY A 579 -13.54 11.07 -9.68
C GLY A 579 -13.81 11.28 -11.17
N ARG A 580 -14.48 10.32 -11.85
CA ARG A 580 -14.86 10.45 -13.27
C ARG A 580 -16.04 11.41 -13.47
N VAL A 581 -16.83 11.68 -12.43
CA VAL A 581 -17.90 12.69 -12.44
C VAL A 581 -17.48 13.95 -11.66
N GLY A 582 -18.27 15.03 -11.74
CA GLY A 582 -17.96 16.28 -11.03
C GLY A 582 -16.90 17.13 -11.73
N ARG A 583 -16.92 17.13 -13.06
CA ARG A 583 -16.06 17.94 -13.94
C ARG A 583 -16.74 19.27 -14.33
N GLY A 584 -18.06 19.30 -14.39
CA GLY A 584 -18.87 20.52 -14.60
C GLY A 584 -19.15 21.30 -13.31
N ALA A 585 -19.82 22.46 -13.45
CA ALA A 585 -20.26 23.31 -12.33
C ALA A 585 -21.47 22.74 -11.55
N GLU A 586 -22.11 21.72 -12.13
CA GLU A 586 -23.31 21.08 -11.61
C GLU A 586 -22.99 20.10 -10.47
N GLN A 587 -23.97 19.92 -9.56
CA GLN A 587 -23.84 18.95 -8.48
C GLN A 587 -23.77 17.53 -9.06
N SER A 588 -22.71 16.79 -8.70
CA SER A 588 -22.53 15.40 -9.12
C SER A 588 -22.78 14.42 -7.97
N TYR A 589 -23.14 13.19 -8.34
CA TYR A 589 -23.59 12.14 -7.44
C TYR A 589 -22.83 10.84 -7.72
N CYS A 590 -22.47 10.13 -6.66
CA CYS A 590 -21.88 8.79 -6.73
C CYS A 590 -22.73 7.84 -5.88
N ILE A 591 -23.30 6.82 -6.50
CA ILE A 591 -24.17 5.82 -5.84
C ILE A 591 -23.43 4.50 -5.83
N LEU A 592 -23.10 4.04 -4.62
CA LEU A 592 -22.49 2.74 -4.37
C LEU A 592 -23.61 1.74 -4.11
N VAL A 593 -23.79 0.77 -4.99
CA VAL A 593 -24.83 -0.25 -4.89
C VAL A 593 -24.21 -1.56 -4.41
N THR A 594 -24.75 -2.15 -3.34
CA THR A 594 -24.27 -3.43 -2.81
C THR A 594 -25.41 -4.39 -2.47
N GLY A 595 -25.08 -5.67 -2.34
CA GLY A 595 -25.96 -6.64 -1.70
C GLY A 595 -26.10 -6.41 -0.18
N HIS A 596 -27.01 -7.14 0.47
CA HIS A 596 -27.24 -7.05 1.93
C HIS A 596 -26.13 -7.72 2.77
N LYS A 597 -25.46 -8.73 2.23
CA LYS A 597 -24.44 -9.51 2.95
C LYS A 597 -23.05 -8.91 2.76
N LEU A 598 -22.68 -7.97 3.63
CA LEU A 598 -21.37 -7.32 3.62
C LEU A 598 -20.47 -7.82 4.75
N SER A 599 -19.20 -8.12 4.43
CA SER A 599 -18.15 -8.34 5.43
C SER A 599 -17.87 -7.07 6.24
N ALA A 600 -17.29 -7.21 7.43
CA ALA A 600 -16.91 -6.05 8.27
C ALA A 600 -15.99 -5.07 7.51
N GLU A 601 -15.03 -5.61 6.76
CA GLU A 601 -14.12 -4.82 5.91
C GLU A 601 -14.88 -4.07 4.80
N SER A 602 -15.82 -4.72 4.13
CA SER A 602 -16.65 -4.09 3.09
C SER A 602 -17.50 -2.95 3.64
N LYS A 603 -18.06 -3.13 4.85
CA LYS A 603 -18.81 -2.05 5.54
C LYS A 603 -17.90 -0.85 5.81
N THR A 604 -16.68 -1.07 6.31
CA THR A 604 -15.70 -0.01 6.54
C THR A 604 -15.30 0.70 5.25
N ARG A 605 -15.12 -0.03 4.14
CA ARG A 605 -14.83 0.55 2.83
C ARG A 605 -15.95 1.46 2.34
N MET A 606 -17.20 0.98 2.33
CA MET A 606 -18.36 1.78 1.91
C MET A 606 -18.55 3.02 2.80
N ALA A 607 -18.45 2.84 4.12
CA ALA A 607 -18.57 3.95 5.06
C ALA A 607 -17.51 5.03 4.83
N THR A 608 -16.26 4.63 4.57
CA THR A 608 -15.17 5.55 4.25
C THR A 608 -15.46 6.34 2.97
N MET A 609 -15.89 5.68 1.90
CA MET A 609 -16.23 6.34 0.63
C MET A 609 -17.38 7.35 0.75
N VAL A 610 -18.36 7.08 1.62
CA VAL A 610 -19.47 8.01 1.90
C VAL A 610 -19.01 9.17 2.78
N LYS A 611 -18.16 8.89 3.78
CA LYS A 611 -17.73 9.87 4.80
C LYS A 611 -16.84 10.98 4.22
N THR A 612 -15.92 10.65 3.32
CA THR A 612 -14.90 11.61 2.87
C THR A 612 -14.77 11.66 1.35
N ASN A 613 -14.60 12.87 0.83
CA ASN A 613 -14.20 13.09 -0.56
C ASN A 613 -12.68 13.18 -0.73
N ASN A 614 -11.94 13.24 0.38
CA ASN A 614 -10.49 13.39 0.37
C ASN A 614 -9.82 12.08 -0.03
N GLY A 615 -9.23 12.06 -1.22
CA GLY A 615 -8.51 10.90 -1.72
C GLY A 615 -7.37 10.41 -0.82
N PHE A 616 -6.71 11.29 -0.07
CA PHE A 616 -5.61 10.91 0.84
C PHE A 616 -6.10 10.10 2.04
N GLU A 617 -7.21 10.51 2.66
CA GLU A 617 -7.84 9.78 3.76
C GLU A 617 -8.34 8.40 3.33
N ILE A 618 -8.88 8.33 2.10
CA ILE A 618 -9.26 7.09 1.44
C ILE A 618 -8.03 6.18 1.33
N ALA A 619 -6.94 6.67 0.75
CA ALA A 619 -5.72 5.88 0.58
C ALA A 619 -5.14 5.37 1.91
N GLU A 620 -5.13 6.20 2.96
CA GLU A 620 -4.69 5.78 4.29
C GLU A 620 -5.57 4.68 4.87
N THR A 621 -6.88 4.76 4.66
CA THR A 621 -7.82 3.74 5.11
C THR A 621 -7.65 2.45 4.30
N ASP A 622 -7.42 2.54 2.99
CA ASP A 622 -7.13 1.39 2.12
C ASP A 622 -5.88 0.65 2.59
N LEU A 623 -4.80 1.39 2.92
CA LEU A 623 -3.56 0.81 3.48
C LEU A 623 -3.79 0.13 4.83
N LYS A 624 -4.66 0.69 5.70
CA LYS A 624 -5.00 0.07 7.00
C LYS A 624 -5.81 -1.22 6.85
N LEU A 625 -6.69 -1.30 5.84
CA LEU A 625 -7.54 -2.46 5.60
C LEU A 625 -6.78 -3.60 4.91
N ARG A 626 -6.01 -3.28 3.87
CA ARG A 626 -5.26 -4.27 3.06
C ARG A 626 -3.90 -4.66 3.67
N GLY A 627 -3.33 -3.77 4.49
CA GLY A 627 -1.92 -3.84 4.85
C GLY A 627 -1.00 -3.49 3.67
N PRO A 628 0.31 -3.30 3.91
CA PRO A 628 1.25 -2.84 2.89
C PRO A 628 1.54 -3.88 1.77
N GLY A 629 1.25 -5.17 2.00
CA GLY A 629 1.61 -6.26 1.08
C GLY A 629 0.77 -6.34 -0.21
N ASP A 630 -0.53 -6.06 -0.14
CA ASP A 630 -1.47 -6.27 -1.27
C ASP A 630 -1.51 -5.09 -2.26
N LEU A 631 -1.15 -3.88 -1.83
CA LEU A 631 -1.11 -2.70 -2.72
C LEU A 631 -0.02 -2.76 -3.79
N MET A 632 0.91 -3.70 -3.67
CA MET A 632 2.14 -3.76 -4.46
C MET A 632 2.07 -4.72 -5.65
N GLY A 633 0.96 -5.45 -5.82
CA GLY A 633 0.92 -6.57 -6.76
C GLY A 633 1.85 -7.70 -6.33
N THR A 634 1.50 -8.92 -6.72
CA THR A 634 2.14 -10.18 -6.28
C THR A 634 3.64 -10.28 -6.55
N GLN A 635 4.25 -9.37 -7.32
CA GLN A 635 5.70 -9.36 -7.62
C GLN A 635 6.53 -8.31 -6.86
N GLN A 636 5.94 -7.27 -6.23
CA GLN A 636 6.71 -6.26 -5.47
C GLN A 636 6.47 -6.33 -3.95
N SER A 637 5.54 -7.15 -3.50
CA SER A 637 5.18 -7.36 -2.08
C SER A 637 6.36 -7.76 -1.17
N GLY A 638 7.49 -8.18 -1.73
CA GLY A 638 8.73 -8.47 -1.01
C GLY A 638 9.69 -7.29 -0.78
N ALA A 639 9.40 -6.08 -1.26
CA ALA A 639 10.43 -5.04 -1.35
C ALA A 639 10.95 -4.57 0.02
N LEU A 640 10.11 -4.18 0.97
CA LEU A 640 10.61 -3.50 2.18
C LEU A 640 11.08 -4.42 3.32
N GLY A 641 10.69 -5.70 3.31
CA GLY A 641 11.18 -6.69 4.29
C GLY A 641 11.04 -6.27 5.77
N LEU A 642 10.03 -5.46 6.11
CA LEU A 642 9.81 -4.98 7.49
C LEU A 642 9.45 -6.17 8.39
N LEU A 643 10.18 -6.30 9.49
CA LEU A 643 10.04 -7.38 10.47
C LEU A 643 9.06 -7.02 11.59
N ILE A 644 8.96 -5.74 11.95
CA ILE A 644 8.12 -5.30 13.09
C ILE A 644 7.28 -4.05 12.80
N ALA A 645 7.76 -3.12 11.97
CA ALA A 645 7.04 -1.90 11.65
C ALA A 645 5.92 -2.14 10.64
N ASP A 646 4.78 -1.47 10.85
CA ASP A 646 3.61 -1.51 9.98
C ASP A 646 3.36 -0.11 9.41
N LEU A 647 3.53 0.07 8.11
CA LEU A 647 3.37 1.37 7.44
C LEU A 647 1.96 1.95 7.54
N GLY A 648 0.94 1.12 7.77
CA GLY A 648 -0.45 1.55 7.96
C GLY A 648 -0.72 2.11 9.35
N LYS A 649 0.01 1.64 10.37
CA LYS A 649 -0.17 2.03 11.78
C LYS A 649 0.90 3.00 12.29
N ASP A 650 2.14 2.85 11.83
CA ASP A 650 3.33 3.51 12.37
C ASP A 650 3.73 4.78 11.60
N GLY A 651 2.78 5.45 10.93
CA GLY A 651 3.06 6.61 10.06
C GLY A 651 3.76 7.78 10.75
N LEU A 652 3.39 8.09 11.99
CA LEU A 652 4.06 9.12 12.79
C LEU A 652 5.52 8.74 13.10
N LEU A 653 5.77 7.46 13.39
CA LEU A 653 7.10 6.97 13.69
C LEU A 653 8.00 7.00 12.45
N LEU A 654 7.45 6.67 11.28
CA LEU A 654 8.14 6.78 10.00
C LEU A 654 8.59 8.22 9.72
N GLN A 655 7.71 9.21 9.95
CA GLN A 655 8.06 10.62 9.77
C GLN A 655 9.21 11.02 10.70
N GLN A 656 9.14 10.65 11.98
CA GLN A 656 10.20 10.93 12.95
C GLN A 656 11.54 10.26 12.59
N ALA A 657 11.48 9.03 12.07
CA ALA A 657 12.65 8.29 11.62
C ALA A 657 13.28 8.95 10.38
N ARG A 658 12.45 9.42 9.43
CA ARG A 658 12.91 10.19 8.26
C ARG A 658 13.60 11.49 8.68
N ASP A 659 12.97 12.29 9.55
CA ASP A 659 13.53 13.58 9.98
C ASP A 659 14.89 13.38 10.68
N ALA A 660 15.01 12.33 11.49
CA ALA A 660 16.27 11.94 12.10
C ALA A 660 17.33 11.54 11.04
N ALA A 661 16.96 10.73 10.06
CA ALA A 661 17.86 10.30 9.00
C ALA A 661 18.33 11.49 8.13
N VAL A 662 17.43 12.42 7.78
CA VAL A 662 17.78 13.67 7.09
C VAL A 662 18.75 14.50 7.90
N ALA A 663 18.51 14.67 9.20
CA ALA A 663 19.39 15.45 10.08
C ALA A 663 20.80 14.85 10.15
N VAL A 664 20.91 13.51 10.28
CA VAL A 664 22.20 12.80 10.29
C VAL A 664 22.94 13.01 8.96
N LEU A 665 22.28 12.77 7.82
CA LEU A 665 22.93 12.89 6.51
C LEU A 665 23.25 14.35 6.13
N LYS A 666 22.48 15.33 6.60
CA LYS A 666 22.80 16.76 6.40
C LYS A 666 24.05 17.17 7.19
N ALA A 667 24.21 16.65 8.41
CA ALA A 667 25.35 16.95 9.26
C ALA A 667 26.62 16.15 8.90
N ASP A 668 26.45 14.97 8.29
CA ASP A 668 27.53 14.05 7.94
C ASP A 668 27.13 13.14 6.75
N PRO A 669 27.19 13.64 5.50
CA PRO A 669 26.76 12.90 4.31
C PRO A 669 27.49 11.57 4.10
N HIS A 670 28.77 11.51 4.49
CA HIS A 670 29.62 10.34 4.34
C HIS A 670 29.65 9.43 5.57
N LEU A 671 28.95 9.79 6.65
CA LEU A 671 28.96 9.08 7.94
C LEU A 671 30.39 8.89 8.49
N ALA A 672 31.22 9.94 8.38
CA ALA A 672 32.63 9.94 8.78
C ALA A 672 32.85 10.33 10.25
N LYS A 673 31.87 10.99 10.90
CA LYS A 673 32.00 11.43 12.30
C LYS A 673 32.03 10.24 13.26
N PRO A 674 32.80 10.32 14.36
CA PRO A 674 32.89 9.23 15.35
C PRO A 674 31.53 8.78 15.93
N GLU A 675 30.63 9.74 16.15
CA GLU A 675 29.28 9.50 16.69
C GLU A 675 28.40 8.64 15.75
N ASN A 676 28.66 8.68 14.44
CA ASN A 676 27.90 7.94 13.42
C ASN A 676 28.53 6.58 13.07
N LYS A 677 29.62 6.16 13.73
CA LYS A 677 30.23 4.84 13.55
C LYS A 677 29.23 3.67 13.70
N PRO A 678 28.30 3.67 14.69
CA PRO A 678 27.30 2.61 14.82
C PRO A 678 26.41 2.47 13.58
N ILE A 679 26.00 3.60 13.00
CA ILE A 679 25.19 3.66 11.78
C ILE A 679 25.97 3.07 10.60
N LYS A 680 27.22 3.49 10.41
CA LYS A 680 28.07 3.00 9.33
C LYS A 680 28.27 1.49 9.39
N ALA A 681 28.61 0.97 10.58
CA ALA A 681 28.78 -0.46 10.81
C ALA A 681 27.50 -1.26 10.49
N GLN A 682 26.33 -0.73 10.89
CA GLN A 682 25.04 -1.38 10.60
C GLN A 682 24.71 -1.41 9.10
N ILE A 683 24.96 -0.32 8.36
CA ILE A 683 24.75 -0.28 6.90
C ILE A 683 25.68 -1.28 6.18
N GLU A 684 26.95 -1.35 6.59
CA GLU A 684 27.92 -2.29 6.01
C GLU A 684 27.54 -3.75 6.27
N ALA A 685 26.97 -4.05 7.45
CA ALA A 685 26.42 -5.37 7.76
C ALA A 685 25.21 -5.71 6.87
N GLN A 686 24.25 -4.78 6.71
CA GLN A 686 23.06 -4.98 5.89
C GLN A 686 23.37 -5.17 4.39
N ARG A 687 24.41 -4.51 3.87
CA ARG A 687 24.84 -4.68 2.47
C ARG A 687 25.30 -6.09 2.13
N LYS A 688 25.75 -6.88 3.12
CA LYS A 688 26.19 -8.27 2.91
C LYS A 688 25.02 -9.26 2.80
N THR A 689 23.84 -8.88 3.32
CA THR A 689 22.65 -9.75 3.41
C THR A 689 21.50 -9.31 2.50
N SER A 690 21.46 -8.06 2.03
CA SER A 690 20.37 -7.56 1.19
C SER A 690 20.57 -7.81 -0.32
N VAL A 691 19.49 -8.23 -0.99
CA VAL A 691 19.34 -8.19 -2.46
C VAL A 691 19.77 -6.81 -2.98
N ASN A 692 20.54 -6.83 -4.06
CA ASN A 692 21.23 -5.67 -4.62
C ASN A 692 20.22 -4.63 -5.15
N TRP A 693 19.81 -3.70 -4.29
CA TRP A 693 18.93 -2.56 -4.59
C TRP A 693 19.41 -1.67 -5.74
N GLY A 694 20.71 -1.73 -6.07
CA GLY A 694 21.29 -1.05 -7.22
C GLY A 694 20.85 -1.62 -8.59
N ARG A 695 20.18 -2.78 -8.62
CA ARG A 695 19.62 -3.38 -9.86
C ARG A 695 18.17 -2.98 -10.14
N ILE A 696 17.53 -2.20 -9.26
CA ILE A 696 16.14 -1.68 -9.43
C ILE A 696 16.16 -0.17 -9.80
N GLY A 697 17.33 0.39 -10.11
CA GLY A 697 17.49 1.77 -10.59
C GLY A 697 17.30 1.92 -12.09
#